data_AF-A0A9N9SFL8-F1
#
_entry.id   AF-A0A9N9SFL8-F1
#
_cell.length_a   1.000
_cell.length_b   1.000
_cell.length_c   1.000
_cell.angle_alpha   90.00
_cell.angle_beta   90.00
_cell.angle_gamma   90.00
#
_symmetry.space_group_name_H-M   'P 1'
#
loop_
_entity.id
_entity.type
_entity.pdbx_description
1 polymer ?
#
loop_
_entity_poly.entity_id
_entity_poly.type
_entity_poly.pdbx_seq_one_letter_code
_entity_poly.pdbx_strand_id
1 'polypeptide(L)'
;MSKEIPITPSNVNKKQKYSTGSDDDWFYLENSSHRRVQRDLMKMLKLDYETETAKEEEPPTGDLNTKAILFPYIRQIHFGLHLLYEDIKLNTLRSEELLPLMKLLNKLSVDLYLDEYNLHYWYDFPHHAVLRKNSVVPLNELKNVNVWPGFSEKPVNVFKYIYELLGDVPAQPYPYLANVNARSRDVVQLCGLISQSNKSVLSEVLLDSYVKEITGSSNPEECHSHYQKAAYIDNTVLEQVVLFMVDMKITTSYLETLPHAIYFLFYNALWKCRENPPSNWPAEAYYLLYREDLAAQALKIEKEKQESSQELLGMYSCTQLEDVMPGIKADFDQVDGMEDIDNSLMKLRFSDDMRVNETRNMLQSSKPVPIVLTQRPDVSDHDFIEEQEKHLYGICIRTMALPVGRGMFTLRTATPVITEPLPAPPVCLTGKAPPRGTTVDLNHIDTPANMNLWPLFHNGVANGLRITPDAHNIDNTWIIFNKSKGGNDPLMEHAGFLLALGLNGHLRNLSLKSTFNYLEKLHEMTSVGILLGLSAAFRGTCEPHLTKTLAVHVEALLPPTSMELDVPHALQVAGLLGVGLVYEGAAHRRTAEVLLAEIGRPPGPEMENSVDRESYSLAAGLALGLVTLKHGGHPAGLSDLNVPDTLHYYMVGGNKRPLTGSQKDKYKTPSFQIREGSSVNLDVTAPGATLALGLMYLGTANKAVADWMAPPATQYLLDFVRPDFLLLRVLSRSLILWNEIDPSKEWVESQVPSTIRPYCMVTPCNSLDVDYEAMNQAYCNIVAGACFALGLKFAGTAEEEAYDTLMHFCHMFTSLTAKSIAELAGKSTIETCLNVLLLSVSMVMAGTGNLEIMRLVRHLRRRVGVSNSPVVTYGSHLAIHMALGLLFLGGGRYTLSNSPSSVAALICAFYPKFPTHSNDNRYHLQAFRHLYVLAVEPRLIIPKEIHANEICYANLRVVKLNGIEMNIKGPGIVPDLNTLAKVSVDDERYWPVVFERSRNWELLEKILSTTGYIEVKQRAGCLSYLADKFGYRSQLARTLTHSEVVPWDPSAASIATFTSDKAIRLFCRNFIKGGEEGKGEVSPLERRLKQALSKITYDAVVKDKLVVIVVFMALIKMIIELETSPNTLNIWQFKIIARQVLTKPGNLLSKEIVLSMQQEMESIFDTWGGNLKGPLIEFLSGA
;
A
#
# COMPACT_ATOMS: atom_id res chain seq x y z
N MET A 1 -7.12 74.32 -9.06
CA MET A 1 -5.93 74.97 -8.48
C MET A 1 -4.93 73.88 -8.11
N SER A 2 -3.82 73.89 -8.84
CA SER A 2 -2.61 73.07 -8.70
C SER A 2 -1.79 73.49 -7.48
N LYS A 3 -1.07 72.54 -6.85
CA LYS A 3 -0.08 72.84 -5.81
C LYS A 3 1.31 72.41 -6.26
N GLU A 4 2.21 73.37 -6.13
CA GLU A 4 3.61 73.37 -6.55
C GLU A 4 4.55 72.65 -5.58
N ILE A 5 5.67 72.20 -6.15
CA ILE A 5 6.87 71.66 -5.51
C ILE A 5 7.67 72.81 -4.88
N PRO A 6 8.31 72.64 -3.71
CA PRO A 6 9.40 73.51 -3.29
C PRO A 6 10.78 72.90 -3.58
N ILE A 7 11.65 73.79 -4.03
CA ILE A 7 13.01 73.61 -4.52
C ILE A 7 14.02 73.66 -3.35
N THR A 8 15.10 72.87 -3.46
CA THR A 8 16.33 72.90 -2.65
C THR A 8 17.01 74.28 -2.59
N PRO A 9 17.85 74.56 -1.57
CA PRO A 9 19.04 75.38 -1.75
C PRO A 9 20.31 74.53 -1.67
N SER A 10 20.99 74.46 -2.81
CA SER A 10 22.41 74.19 -2.95
C SER A 10 23.25 75.27 -2.27
N ASN A 11 24.43 74.87 -1.76
CA ASN A 11 25.72 75.60 -1.77
C ASN A 11 26.52 75.48 -0.47
N VAL A 12 27.27 74.38 -0.31
CA VAL A 12 28.73 74.47 -0.40
C VAL A 12 29.21 73.25 -1.17
N ASN A 13 29.47 73.46 -2.46
CA ASN A 13 30.36 72.59 -3.23
C ASN A 13 31.77 72.71 -2.65
N LYS A 14 32.09 71.93 -1.62
CA LYS A 14 33.37 71.24 -1.66
C LYS A 14 33.08 69.92 -2.34
N LYS A 15 33.20 69.93 -3.68
CA LYS A 15 33.75 68.75 -4.36
C LYS A 15 34.94 68.34 -3.49
N GLN A 16 34.82 67.25 -2.74
CA GLN A 16 36.01 66.51 -2.38
C GLN A 16 36.55 66.15 -3.75
N LYS A 17 37.55 66.95 -4.20
CA LYS A 17 38.50 66.49 -5.20
C LYS A 17 38.77 65.05 -4.81
N TYR A 18 38.75 64.14 -5.78
CA TYR A 18 39.43 62.86 -5.63
C TYR A 18 40.72 63.14 -4.85
N SER A 19 40.71 62.90 -3.53
CA SER A 19 41.95 62.86 -2.79
C SER A 19 42.47 61.53 -3.25
N THR A 20 43.49 61.58 -4.10
CA THR A 20 44.50 60.54 -4.08
C THR A 20 44.67 60.16 -2.62
N GLY A 21 44.23 58.96 -2.23
CA GLY A 21 44.24 58.52 -0.85
C GLY A 21 45.62 58.86 -0.27
N SER A 22 45.63 59.49 0.89
CA SER A 22 46.89 59.78 1.56
C SER A 22 47.38 58.50 2.24
N ASP A 23 48.69 58.37 2.45
CA ASP A 23 49.23 57.26 3.24
C ASP A 23 48.59 57.25 4.65
N ASP A 24 48.13 58.40 5.16
CA ASP A 24 47.39 58.49 6.44
C ASP A 24 46.02 57.78 6.39
N ASP A 25 45.33 57.75 5.24
CA ASP A 25 44.09 56.98 5.07
C ASP A 25 44.38 55.48 5.04
N TRP A 26 45.54 55.09 4.50
CA TRP A 26 46.05 53.72 4.53
C TRP A 26 46.46 53.31 5.96
N PHE A 27 47.14 54.19 6.70
CA PHE A 27 47.44 53.98 8.12
C PHE A 27 46.18 53.97 9.00
N TYR A 28 45.17 54.77 8.68
CA TYR A 28 43.87 54.70 9.35
C TYR A 28 43.17 53.38 9.06
N LEU A 29 43.20 52.89 7.81
CA LEU A 29 42.67 51.57 7.45
C LEU A 29 43.42 50.44 8.17
N GLU A 30 44.76 50.50 8.23
CA GLU A 30 45.61 49.55 8.96
C GLU A 30 45.33 49.54 10.48
N ASN A 31 45.01 50.68 11.07
CA ASN A 31 44.69 50.81 12.50
C ASN A 31 43.18 50.67 12.80
N SER A 32 42.33 50.58 11.79
CA SER A 32 40.89 50.43 11.95
C SER A 32 40.49 49.02 12.40
N SER A 33 39.24 48.88 12.84
CA SER A 33 38.64 47.58 13.13
C SER A 33 38.59 46.63 11.92
N HIS A 34 38.77 47.13 10.68
CA HIS A 34 38.87 46.32 9.46
C HIS A 34 40.10 45.41 9.41
N ARG A 35 41.14 45.66 10.21
CA ARG A 35 42.31 44.77 10.34
C ARG A 35 41.92 43.34 10.71
N ARG A 36 40.79 43.14 11.41
CA ARG A 36 40.25 41.81 11.76
C ARG A 36 39.77 41.02 10.54
N VAL A 37 39.13 41.69 9.59
CA VAL A 37 38.61 41.08 8.35
C VAL A 37 39.73 40.96 7.31
N GLN A 38 40.69 41.89 7.34
CA GLN A 38 41.80 41.97 6.39
C GLN A 38 42.62 40.69 6.31
N ARG A 39 42.96 40.02 7.43
CA ARG A 39 43.73 38.76 7.39
C ARG A 39 42.99 37.63 6.66
N ASP A 40 41.73 37.40 7.00
CA ASP A 40 40.93 36.31 6.43
C ASP A 40 40.62 36.59 4.95
N LEU A 41 40.33 37.84 4.59
CA LEU A 41 40.08 38.28 3.22
C LEU A 41 41.35 38.22 2.36
N MET A 42 42.49 38.68 2.89
CA MET A 42 43.79 38.62 2.21
C MET A 42 44.20 37.18 1.93
N LYS A 43 43.92 36.26 2.87
CA LYS A 43 44.17 34.84 2.70
C LYS A 43 43.26 34.20 1.67
N MET A 44 41.95 34.52 1.69
CA MET A 44 40.99 33.99 0.72
C MET A 44 41.27 34.46 -0.71
N LEU A 45 41.72 35.71 -0.87
CA LEU A 45 41.97 36.36 -2.16
C LEU A 45 43.44 36.28 -2.61
N LYS A 46 44.34 35.67 -1.82
CA LYS A 46 45.79 35.56 -2.06
C LYS A 46 46.46 36.91 -2.37
N LEU A 47 46.22 37.89 -1.52
CA LEU A 47 46.85 39.22 -1.63
C LEU A 47 48.24 39.19 -0.94
N ASP A 48 49.27 39.68 -1.63
CA ASP A 48 50.62 39.83 -1.06
C ASP A 48 50.68 41.06 -0.15
N TYR A 49 51.06 40.88 1.12
CA TYR A 49 51.23 42.01 2.06
C TYR A 49 52.31 41.73 3.12
N GLU A 50 53.22 42.69 3.30
CA GLU A 50 54.27 42.67 4.32
C GLU A 50 53.72 43.21 5.64
N THR A 51 53.70 42.39 6.69
CA THR A 51 53.25 42.83 8.02
C THR A 51 54.31 43.68 8.71
N GLU A 52 54.15 45.01 8.72
CA GLU A 52 54.81 45.84 9.72
C GLU A 52 54.06 45.74 11.07
N THR A 53 54.81 45.49 12.13
CA THR A 53 54.33 45.43 13.52
C THR A 53 53.89 46.82 13.97
N ALA A 54 52.58 47.03 14.14
CA ALA A 54 52.07 48.24 14.79
C ALA A 54 52.42 48.23 16.29
N LYS A 55 52.71 49.41 16.83
CA LYS A 55 52.94 49.65 18.27
C LYS A 55 51.72 49.20 19.06
N GLU A 56 51.90 48.35 20.07
CA GLU A 56 50.88 48.09 21.09
C GLU A 56 50.57 49.40 21.81
N GLU A 57 49.33 49.90 21.72
CA GLU A 57 48.85 50.91 22.66
C GLU A 57 48.82 50.31 24.06
N GLU A 58 49.49 50.96 25.01
CA GLU A 58 49.49 50.55 26.42
C GLU A 58 48.04 50.52 26.95
N PRO A 59 47.63 49.45 27.67
CA PRO A 59 46.29 49.40 28.22
C PRO A 59 46.12 50.52 29.25
N PRO A 60 44.95 51.21 29.29
CA PRO A 60 44.69 52.19 30.32
C PRO A 60 44.80 51.52 31.70
N THR A 61 45.58 52.12 32.60
CA THR A 61 45.66 51.73 34.01
C THR A 61 44.27 51.91 34.65
N GLY A 62 43.48 50.83 34.69
CA GLY A 62 42.12 50.87 35.21
C GLY A 62 42.07 50.78 36.74
N ASP A 63 41.38 51.73 37.38
CA ASP A 63 41.01 51.66 38.79
C ASP A 63 39.84 50.68 39.01
N LEU A 64 39.97 49.78 39.99
CA LEU A 64 38.96 48.77 40.35
C LEU A 64 38.02 49.28 41.46
N ASN A 65 36.70 49.16 41.26
CA ASN A 65 35.70 49.51 42.29
C ASN A 65 35.19 48.28 43.05
N THR A 66 35.72 48.03 44.24
CA THR A 66 35.34 46.90 45.10
C THR A 66 33.98 47.05 45.82
N LYS A 67 33.31 48.20 45.69
CA LYS A 67 31.95 48.44 46.23
C LYS A 67 30.84 48.15 45.20
N ALA A 68 31.18 47.69 44.01
CA ALA A 68 30.20 47.38 42.98
C ALA A 68 29.31 46.19 43.38
N ILE A 69 28.03 46.24 43.02
CA ILE A 69 26.98 45.26 43.41
C ILE A 69 27.35 43.81 43.00
N LEU A 70 28.01 43.65 41.85
CA LEU A 70 28.35 42.33 41.29
C LEU A 70 29.72 41.80 41.73
N PHE A 71 30.54 42.61 42.42
CA PHE A 71 31.89 42.23 42.84
C PHE A 71 31.92 40.99 43.77
N PRO A 72 31.03 40.85 44.76
CA PRO A 72 30.98 39.65 45.62
C PRO A 72 30.63 38.36 44.86
N TYR A 73 30.00 38.46 43.69
CA TYR A 73 29.55 37.33 42.87
C TYR A 73 30.42 37.10 41.62
N ILE A 74 31.53 37.82 41.48
CA ILE A 74 32.35 37.82 40.24
C ILE A 74 32.87 36.43 39.86
N ARG A 75 33.17 35.56 40.85
CA ARG A 75 33.55 34.16 40.62
C ARG A 75 32.41 33.32 40.05
N GLN A 76 31.18 33.57 40.50
CA GLN A 76 29.98 32.88 39.98
C GLN A 76 29.67 33.35 38.56
N ILE A 77 29.82 34.66 38.29
CA ILE A 77 29.67 35.23 36.95
C ILE A 77 30.70 34.63 35.99
N HIS A 78 31.97 34.57 36.40
CA HIS A 78 33.02 33.93 35.60
C HIS A 78 32.68 32.46 35.30
N PHE A 79 32.28 31.68 36.30
CA PHE A 79 31.94 30.27 36.11
C PHE A 79 30.72 30.07 35.21
N GLY A 80 29.64 30.84 35.41
CA GLY A 80 28.45 30.78 34.55
C GLY A 80 28.76 31.17 33.09
N LEU A 81 29.56 32.23 32.89
CA LEU A 81 30.02 32.63 31.56
C LEU A 81 30.98 31.60 30.94
N HIS A 82 31.78 30.90 31.74
CA HIS A 82 32.62 29.80 31.27
C HIS A 82 31.77 28.60 30.81
N LEU A 83 30.71 28.23 31.54
CA LEU A 83 29.78 27.19 31.08
C LEU A 83 29.07 27.59 29.78
N LEU A 84 28.70 28.86 29.63
CA LEU A 84 28.16 29.40 28.38
C LEU A 84 29.20 29.36 27.25
N TYR A 85 30.46 29.67 27.55
CA TYR A 85 31.57 29.59 26.58
C TYR A 85 31.75 28.16 26.04
N GLU A 86 31.72 27.17 26.93
CA GLU A 86 31.77 25.76 26.54
C GLU A 86 30.52 25.28 25.79
N ASP A 87 29.33 25.83 26.08
CA ASP A 87 28.10 25.55 25.34
C ASP A 87 28.12 26.13 23.91
N ILE A 88 28.65 27.36 23.74
CA ILE A 88 28.81 28.01 22.43
C ILE A 88 29.79 27.24 21.54
N LYS A 89 30.82 26.57 22.10
CA LYS A 89 31.72 25.69 21.32
C LYS A 89 30.98 24.59 20.57
N LEU A 90 29.82 24.17 21.08
CA LEU A 90 28.98 23.14 20.46
C LEU A 90 28.06 23.68 19.38
N ASN A 91 28.04 24.99 19.09
CA ASN A 91 27.20 25.59 18.07
C ASN A 91 28.05 26.36 17.04
N THR A 92 28.18 25.80 15.85
CA THR A 92 28.98 26.37 14.75
C THR A 92 28.44 27.73 14.28
N LEU A 93 27.13 28.00 14.45
CA LEU A 93 26.52 29.27 14.05
C LEU A 93 26.90 30.44 14.97
N ARG A 94 27.37 30.17 16.20
CA ARG A 94 27.74 31.19 17.19
C ARG A 94 29.25 31.33 17.36
N SER A 95 30.04 30.86 16.39
CA SER A 95 31.51 30.89 16.45
C SER A 95 32.08 32.30 16.58
N GLU A 96 31.41 33.31 16.03
CA GLU A 96 31.85 34.72 16.09
C GLU A 96 31.79 35.31 17.51
N GLU A 97 30.84 34.84 18.34
CA GLU A 97 30.65 35.31 19.72
C GLU A 97 31.71 34.76 20.69
N LEU A 98 32.42 33.70 20.27
CA LEU A 98 33.33 32.95 21.12
C LEU A 98 34.62 33.73 21.42
N LEU A 99 35.11 34.52 20.44
CA LEU A 99 36.32 35.33 20.60
C LEU A 99 36.13 36.52 21.57
N PRO A 100 35.06 37.35 21.45
CA PRO A 100 34.77 38.40 22.43
C PRO A 100 34.57 37.86 23.85
N LEU A 101 33.85 36.75 23.99
CA LEU A 101 33.59 36.12 25.29
C LEU A 101 34.88 35.59 25.92
N MET A 102 35.74 34.94 25.12
CA MET A 102 37.06 34.49 25.57
C MET A 102 37.92 35.65 26.06
N LYS A 103 37.96 36.80 25.37
CA LYS A 103 38.76 37.96 25.81
C LYS A 103 38.33 38.47 27.19
N LEU A 104 37.01 38.52 27.43
CA LEU A 104 36.45 38.88 28.74
C LEU A 104 36.83 37.86 29.81
N LEU A 105 36.65 36.57 29.52
CA LEU A 105 36.98 35.48 30.45
C LEU A 105 38.48 35.38 30.75
N ASN A 106 39.34 35.57 29.75
CA ASN A 106 40.79 35.61 29.91
C ASN A 106 41.19 36.74 30.87
N LYS A 107 40.66 37.95 30.68
CA LYS A 107 40.93 39.08 31.57
C LYS A 107 40.44 38.81 33.01
N LEU A 108 39.22 38.29 33.16
CA LEU A 108 38.68 37.91 34.47
C LEU A 108 39.51 36.80 35.14
N SER A 109 40.01 35.83 34.39
CA SER A 109 40.83 34.73 34.93
C SER A 109 42.18 35.23 35.45
N VAL A 110 42.82 36.19 34.75
CA VAL A 110 44.05 36.86 35.20
C VAL A 110 43.80 37.68 36.46
N ASP A 111 42.70 38.44 36.49
CA ASP A 111 42.37 39.31 37.64
C ASP A 111 41.90 38.51 38.87
N LEU A 112 41.39 37.28 38.69
CA LEU A 112 40.96 36.38 39.78
C LEU A 112 42.04 35.35 40.21
N TYR A 113 43.25 35.39 39.63
CA TYR A 113 44.33 34.41 39.86
C TYR A 113 43.90 32.95 39.54
N LEU A 114 43.14 32.74 38.47
CA LEU A 114 42.71 31.43 37.99
C LEU A 114 43.63 30.93 36.88
N ASP A 115 44.83 30.48 37.25
CA ASP A 115 45.90 30.12 36.31
C ASP A 115 45.49 28.98 35.34
N GLU A 116 44.79 27.95 35.83
CA GLU A 116 44.33 26.85 34.97
C GLU A 116 43.29 27.29 33.93
N TYR A 117 42.40 28.21 34.30
CA TYR A 117 41.41 28.79 33.37
C TYR A 117 42.09 29.66 32.33
N ASN A 118 43.08 30.48 32.73
CA ASN A 118 43.85 31.31 31.81
C ASN A 118 44.57 30.43 30.77
N LEU A 119 45.20 29.35 31.22
CA LEU A 119 45.83 28.36 30.34
C LEU A 119 44.84 27.70 29.38
N HIS A 120 43.64 27.35 29.85
CA HIS A 120 42.58 26.77 29.00
C HIS A 120 42.17 27.72 27.87
N TYR A 121 41.91 29.00 28.16
CA TYR A 121 41.59 29.99 27.13
C TYR A 121 42.74 30.24 26.16
N TRP A 122 43.99 30.14 26.63
CA TRP A 122 45.17 30.24 25.77
C TRP A 122 45.33 29.03 24.86
N TYR A 123 45.04 27.82 25.31
CA TYR A 123 45.01 26.64 24.45
C TYR A 123 43.98 26.77 23.32
N ASP A 124 42.84 27.41 23.58
CA ASP A 124 41.82 27.62 22.55
C ASP A 124 42.14 28.80 21.61
N PHE A 125 42.75 29.89 22.10
CA PHE A 125 43.06 31.10 21.32
C PHE A 125 44.46 31.68 21.61
N PRO A 126 45.54 31.03 21.11
CA PRO A 126 46.91 31.41 21.47
C PRO A 126 47.32 32.81 21.00
N HIS A 127 46.75 33.32 19.91
CA HIS A 127 47.05 34.65 19.36
C HIS A 127 46.33 35.81 20.06
N HIS A 128 45.35 35.52 20.94
CA HIS A 128 44.46 36.53 21.51
C HIS A 128 44.38 36.50 23.04
N ALA A 129 44.69 35.36 23.67
CA ALA A 129 44.74 35.20 25.11
C ALA A 129 46.04 35.76 25.69
N VAL A 130 45.98 36.42 26.84
CA VAL A 130 47.13 37.07 27.48
C VAL A 130 47.65 36.21 28.64
N LEU A 131 48.86 35.66 28.48
CA LEU A 131 49.60 34.95 29.53
C LEU A 131 50.41 35.95 30.38
N ARG A 132 49.74 36.84 31.13
CA ARG A 132 50.41 37.79 32.05
C ARG A 132 50.03 37.51 33.50
N LYS A 133 51.00 37.67 34.42
CA LYS A 133 50.84 37.54 35.88
C LYS A 133 50.48 38.85 36.59
N ASN A 134 50.43 39.98 35.90
CA ASN A 134 50.16 41.29 36.51
C ASN A 134 48.64 41.52 36.59
N SER A 135 48.02 41.07 37.68
CA SER A 135 46.61 41.34 38.00
C SER A 135 46.41 42.77 38.47
N VAL A 136 45.25 43.37 38.17
CA VAL A 136 44.85 44.68 38.72
C VAL A 136 44.27 44.55 40.14
N VAL A 137 43.85 43.35 40.54
CA VAL A 137 43.22 43.08 41.85
C VAL A 137 44.27 42.65 42.89
N PRO A 138 44.37 43.33 44.05
CA PRO A 138 45.23 42.90 45.15
C PRO A 138 44.67 41.67 45.87
N LEU A 139 45.55 40.71 46.22
CA LEU A 139 45.22 39.44 46.90
C LEU A 139 44.38 39.59 48.20
N ASN A 140 44.44 40.75 48.86
CA ASN A 140 43.69 41.03 50.08
C ASN A 140 42.18 41.24 49.87
N GLU A 141 41.75 41.71 48.69
CA GLU A 141 40.34 42.02 48.40
C GLU A 141 39.54 40.79 47.90
N LEU A 142 40.23 39.72 47.48
CA LEU A 142 39.62 38.44 47.09
C LEU A 142 38.93 37.69 48.24
N LYS A 143 39.21 38.05 49.50
CA LYS A 143 38.53 37.48 50.68
C LYS A 143 37.05 37.88 50.79
N ASN A 144 36.65 38.97 50.14
CA ASN A 144 35.26 39.48 50.13
C ASN A 144 34.39 38.86 49.02
N VAL A 145 34.93 37.92 48.24
CA VAL A 145 34.24 37.25 47.14
C VAL A 145 33.66 35.93 47.64
N ASN A 146 32.38 35.69 47.36
CA ASN A 146 31.69 34.48 47.78
C ASN A 146 32.21 33.26 47.01
N VAL A 147 32.53 32.18 47.74
CA VAL A 147 32.86 30.87 47.17
C VAL A 147 31.61 30.02 47.16
N TRP A 148 31.23 29.53 45.99
CA TRP A 148 30.04 28.68 45.81
C TRP A 148 30.43 27.19 45.84
N PRO A 149 29.70 26.30 46.53
CA PRO A 149 30.05 24.87 46.62
C PRO A 149 30.07 24.11 45.28
N GLY A 150 29.43 24.65 44.24
CA GLY A 150 29.43 24.08 42.89
C GLY A 150 30.60 24.52 42.00
N PHE A 151 31.48 25.38 42.48
CA PHE A 151 32.62 25.91 41.73
C PHE A 151 33.79 24.92 41.74
N SER A 152 34.27 24.54 40.55
CA SER A 152 35.52 23.80 40.36
C SER A 152 36.66 24.77 40.12
N GLU A 153 37.79 24.59 40.80
CA GLU A 153 39.03 25.35 40.51
C GLU A 153 39.66 24.93 39.17
N LYS A 154 39.29 23.75 38.66
CA LYS A 154 39.70 23.27 37.33
C LYS A 154 38.68 23.65 36.26
N PRO A 155 39.11 24.16 35.09
CA PRO A 155 38.22 24.47 33.99
C PRO A 155 37.55 23.22 33.43
N VAL A 156 36.28 23.37 33.10
CA VAL A 156 35.49 22.32 32.45
C VAL A 156 35.74 22.48 30.95
N ASN A 157 36.11 21.39 30.29
CA ASN A 157 36.33 21.40 28.84
C ASN A 157 35.46 20.31 28.21
N VAL A 158 34.47 20.71 27.42
CA VAL A 158 33.50 19.78 26.82
C VAL A 158 34.18 18.79 25.88
N PHE A 159 35.11 19.25 25.03
CA PHE A 159 35.80 18.36 24.08
C PHE A 159 36.71 17.36 24.79
N LYS A 160 37.42 17.80 25.85
CA LYS A 160 38.23 16.91 26.69
C LYS A 160 37.35 15.89 27.41
N TYR A 161 36.23 16.33 27.98
CA TYR A 161 35.27 15.46 28.66
C TYR A 161 34.72 14.38 27.72
N ILE A 162 34.27 14.76 26.52
CA ILE A 162 33.80 13.82 25.49
C ILE A 162 34.93 12.87 25.07
N TYR A 163 36.15 13.37 24.90
CA TYR A 163 37.31 12.53 24.55
C TYR A 163 37.63 11.48 25.62
N GLU A 164 37.61 11.85 26.90
CA GLU A 164 37.81 10.95 28.04
C GLU A 164 36.67 9.93 28.17
N LEU A 165 35.43 10.38 27.98
CA LEU A 165 34.23 9.54 28.00
C LEU A 165 34.24 8.47 26.90
N LEU A 166 34.73 8.80 25.70
CA LEU A 166 34.92 7.84 24.61
C LEU A 166 36.09 6.88 24.86
N GLY A 167 37.02 7.24 25.75
CA GLY A 167 38.20 6.46 26.12
C GLY A 167 37.99 5.53 27.32
N ASP A 168 36.77 5.38 27.83
CA ASP A 168 36.41 4.61 29.03
C ASP A 168 37.15 5.07 30.32
N VAL A 169 37.58 6.33 30.38
CA VAL A 169 38.22 6.91 31.58
C VAL A 169 37.13 7.41 32.53
N PRO A 170 37.15 7.05 33.84
CA PRO A 170 36.17 7.55 34.80
C PRO A 170 36.33 9.07 34.99
N ALA A 171 35.36 9.84 34.52
CA ALA A 171 35.33 11.30 34.62
C ALA A 171 34.28 11.76 35.65
N GLN A 172 34.49 12.93 36.28
CA GLN A 172 33.53 13.52 37.22
C GLN A 172 32.29 14.03 36.47
N PRO A 173 31.07 13.93 37.02
CA PRO A 173 29.85 14.36 36.34
C PRO A 173 29.93 15.82 35.85
N TYR A 174 29.47 16.05 34.63
CA TYR A 174 29.53 17.36 33.97
C TYR A 174 28.60 18.37 34.65
N PRO A 175 29.06 19.59 34.97
CA PRO A 175 28.23 20.57 35.68
C PRO A 175 27.15 21.18 34.79
N TYR A 176 25.90 21.18 35.26
CA TYR A 176 24.75 21.76 34.57
C TYR A 176 24.11 22.88 35.38
N LEU A 177 23.83 23.99 34.69
CA LEU A 177 23.10 25.14 35.20
C LEU A 177 21.89 25.37 34.30
N ALA A 178 20.69 25.31 34.89
CA ALA A 178 19.44 25.48 34.18
C ALA A 178 19.43 26.75 33.31
N ASN A 179 18.98 26.62 32.06
CA ASN A 179 18.92 27.67 31.04
C ASN A 179 20.25 28.27 30.55
N VAL A 180 21.41 27.80 31.02
CA VAL A 180 22.72 28.32 30.56
C VAL A 180 23.41 27.36 29.60
N ASN A 181 23.52 26.08 29.95
CA ASN A 181 24.33 25.10 29.19
C ASN A 181 23.53 23.83 28.82
N ALA A 182 22.28 24.01 28.39
CA ALA A 182 21.38 22.92 28.03
C ALA A 182 21.91 22.05 26.88
N ARG A 183 22.56 22.65 25.88
CA ARG A 183 23.10 21.92 24.72
C ARG A 183 24.28 21.04 25.12
N SER A 184 25.16 21.53 26.01
CA SER A 184 26.26 20.73 26.55
C SER A 184 25.76 19.56 27.41
N ARG A 185 24.69 19.74 28.20
CA ARG A 185 24.02 18.65 28.92
C ARG A 185 23.53 17.58 27.96
N ASP A 186 22.74 17.96 26.95
CA ASP A 186 22.13 17.01 26.01
C ASP A 186 23.21 16.21 25.26
N VAL A 187 24.24 16.90 24.76
CA VAL A 187 25.36 16.27 24.06
C VAL A 187 26.12 15.30 24.96
N VAL A 188 26.43 15.70 26.20
CA VAL A 188 27.17 14.85 27.16
C VAL A 188 26.36 13.60 27.53
N GLN A 189 25.06 13.75 27.80
CA GLN A 189 24.18 12.62 28.12
C GLN A 189 24.13 11.60 26.96
N LEU A 190 23.95 12.09 25.73
CA LEU A 190 23.94 11.22 24.55
C LEU A 190 25.30 10.56 24.30
N CYS A 191 26.41 11.29 24.48
CA CYS A 191 27.75 10.71 24.35
C CYS A 191 28.02 9.63 25.41
N GLY A 192 27.51 9.80 26.64
CA GLY A 192 27.60 8.81 27.71
C GLY A 192 26.90 7.51 27.38
N LEU A 193 25.67 7.61 26.85
CA LEU A 193 24.89 6.45 26.38
C LEU A 193 25.61 5.72 25.22
N ILE A 194 26.14 6.46 24.24
CA ILE A 194 26.87 5.88 23.11
C ILE A 194 28.18 5.20 23.58
N SER A 195 28.84 5.75 24.61
CA SER A 195 30.04 5.15 25.21
C SER A 195 29.75 3.75 25.76
N GLN A 196 28.60 3.57 26.43
CA GLN A 196 28.21 2.32 27.10
C GLN A 196 27.60 1.23 26.20
N SER A 197 27.38 1.49 24.92
CA SER A 197 26.74 0.55 23.96
C SER A 197 27.32 -0.88 23.91
N ASN A 198 28.50 -1.15 24.46
CA ASN A 198 29.12 -2.48 24.52
C ASN A 198 29.12 -3.14 25.92
N LYS A 199 28.67 -2.46 26.99
CA LYS A 199 28.62 -3.02 28.36
C LYS A 199 27.21 -3.52 28.63
N SER A 200 27.07 -4.84 28.82
CA SER A 200 25.80 -5.58 28.91
C SER A 200 24.99 -5.36 30.20
N VAL A 201 24.95 -4.14 30.75
CA VAL A 201 24.24 -3.86 32.01
C VAL A 201 23.11 -2.86 31.74
N LEU A 202 21.91 -3.41 31.59
CA LEU A 202 20.63 -2.70 31.65
C LEU A 202 20.43 -2.16 33.07
N SER A 203 20.44 -0.84 33.27
CA SER A 203 19.95 -0.23 34.52
C SER A 203 19.53 1.23 34.32
N GLU A 204 18.29 1.51 34.71
CA GLU A 204 17.47 2.73 34.51
C GLU A 204 17.94 4.00 35.28
N VAL A 205 19.21 4.09 35.70
CA VAL A 205 19.69 5.09 36.69
C VAL A 205 20.89 5.91 36.18
N LEU A 206 21.30 5.78 34.91
CA LEU A 206 22.59 6.29 34.44
C LEU A 206 22.61 7.71 33.83
N LEU A 207 21.47 8.29 33.41
CA LEU A 207 21.46 9.64 32.81
C LEU A 207 21.94 10.72 33.79
N ASP A 208 21.58 10.61 35.07
CA ASP A 208 22.00 11.53 36.14
C ASP A 208 23.43 11.24 36.62
N SER A 209 24.04 10.12 36.22
CA SER A 209 25.42 9.80 36.59
C SER A 209 26.45 10.63 35.79
N TYR A 210 26.06 11.14 34.62
CA TYR A 210 26.94 11.89 33.73
C TYR A 210 26.87 13.40 33.89
N VAL A 211 25.78 13.91 34.48
CA VAL A 211 25.52 15.35 34.64
C VAL A 211 25.12 15.63 36.08
N LYS A 212 25.73 16.66 36.68
CA LYS A 212 25.36 17.16 38.01
C LYS A 212 24.72 18.52 37.88
N GLU A 213 23.43 18.62 38.20
CA GLU A 213 22.73 19.90 38.30
C GLU A 213 23.23 20.68 39.52
N ILE A 214 23.64 21.92 39.31
CA ILE A 214 24.14 22.80 40.37
C ILE A 214 23.00 23.74 40.78
N THR A 215 22.21 23.34 41.77
CA THR A 215 21.13 24.16 42.34
C THR A 215 21.69 25.17 43.36
N GLY A 216 21.13 26.38 43.34
CA GLY A 216 21.42 27.44 44.31
C GLY A 216 20.61 27.34 45.62
N SER A 217 19.76 26.33 45.77
CA SER A 217 18.84 26.18 46.91
C SER A 217 18.98 24.82 47.59
N SER A 218 19.03 24.85 48.92
CA SER A 218 19.11 23.71 49.83
C SER A 218 17.78 22.95 50.00
N ASN A 219 17.02 22.75 48.92
CA ASN A 219 15.83 21.89 48.91
C ASN A 219 15.97 20.83 47.80
N PRO A 220 16.20 19.55 48.15
CA PRO A 220 16.32 18.45 47.18
C PRO A 220 15.01 18.06 46.48
N GLU A 221 13.86 18.66 46.84
CA GLU A 221 12.53 18.16 46.46
C GLU A 221 11.86 18.89 45.28
N GLU A 222 12.44 19.97 44.74
CA GLU A 222 11.86 20.70 43.59
C GLU A 222 12.62 20.53 42.26
N CYS A 223 13.72 19.79 42.24
CA CYS A 223 14.52 19.54 41.03
C CYS A 223 14.26 18.17 40.41
N HIS A 224 13.02 17.93 40.00
CA HIS A 224 12.71 16.90 39.02
C HIS A 224 12.33 17.61 37.72
N SER A 225 13.32 17.83 36.85
CA SER A 225 13.01 18.14 35.46
C SER A 225 12.21 16.96 34.90
N HIS A 226 10.92 17.20 34.68
CA HIS A 226 9.95 16.28 34.11
C HIS A 226 10.36 15.87 32.68
N TYR A 227 11.26 14.91 32.53
CA TYR A 227 11.20 13.99 31.40
C TYR A 227 10.49 12.75 31.91
N GLN A 228 9.27 12.51 31.42
CA GLN A 228 8.54 11.28 31.69
C GLN A 228 9.47 10.11 31.34
N LYS A 229 9.92 9.38 32.36
CA LYS A 229 10.63 8.10 32.23
C LYS A 229 9.68 7.13 31.53
N ALA A 230 9.66 7.14 30.20
CA ALA A 230 9.09 6.07 29.44
C ALA A 230 10.03 4.86 29.61
N ALA A 231 9.54 3.85 30.32
CA ALA A 231 10.25 2.61 30.56
C ALA A 231 10.40 1.83 29.24
N TYR A 232 11.45 2.12 28.48
CA TYR A 232 11.81 1.41 27.24
C TYR A 232 12.65 0.16 27.58
N ILE A 233 12.03 -0.77 28.30
CA ILE A 233 12.68 -1.94 28.94
C ILE A 233 13.23 -2.93 27.88
N ASP A 234 12.64 -2.97 26.67
CA ASP A 234 13.00 -3.94 25.62
C ASP A 234 13.88 -3.39 24.49
N ASN A 235 14.26 -2.10 24.52
CA ASN A 235 14.94 -1.43 23.40
C ASN A 235 16.48 -1.53 23.51
N THR A 236 17.16 -1.64 22.37
CA THR A 236 18.64 -1.59 22.35
C THR A 236 19.16 -0.22 22.81
N VAL A 237 20.40 -0.15 23.31
CA VAL A 237 21.00 1.12 23.78
C VAL A 237 20.96 2.21 22.71
N LEU A 238 21.14 1.83 21.44
CA LEU A 238 21.11 2.78 20.32
C LEU A 238 19.68 3.24 20.01
N GLU A 239 18.68 2.36 20.10
CA GLU A 239 17.26 2.72 19.96
C GLU A 239 16.83 3.71 21.05
N GLN A 240 17.26 3.49 22.30
CA GLN A 240 17.03 4.41 23.40
C GLN A 240 17.65 5.78 23.11
N VAL A 241 18.87 5.84 22.57
CA VAL A 241 19.51 7.11 22.17
C VAL A 241 18.66 7.87 21.14
N VAL A 242 18.09 7.19 20.13
CA VAL A 242 17.22 7.85 19.13
C VAL A 242 15.96 8.42 19.79
N LEU A 243 15.31 7.64 20.65
CA LEU A 243 14.10 8.09 21.35
C LEU A 243 14.38 9.26 22.29
N PHE A 244 15.50 9.23 23.03
CA PHE A 244 15.94 10.35 23.84
C PHE A 244 16.24 11.60 23.00
N MET A 245 16.82 11.45 21.80
CA MET A 245 17.02 12.59 20.90
C MET A 245 15.68 13.22 20.49
N VAL A 246 14.64 12.41 20.27
CA VAL A 246 13.29 12.91 19.98
C VAL A 246 12.68 13.61 21.19
N ASP A 247 12.80 13.03 22.39
CA ASP A 247 12.32 13.64 23.64
C ASP A 247 13.03 14.98 23.94
N MET A 248 14.31 15.08 23.58
CA MET A 248 15.12 16.32 23.64
C MET A 248 14.80 17.30 22.50
N LYS A 249 13.89 16.96 21.57
CA LYS A 249 13.52 17.76 20.38
C LYS A 249 14.70 18.04 19.44
N ILE A 250 15.63 17.10 19.33
CA ILE A 250 16.77 17.19 18.42
C ILE A 250 16.32 16.81 17.00
N THR A 251 16.46 17.74 16.06
CA THR A 251 16.17 17.55 14.63
C THR A 251 17.43 17.32 13.81
N THR A 252 17.29 16.90 12.55
CA THR A 252 18.41 16.82 11.59
C THR A 252 19.10 18.18 11.40
N SER A 253 18.33 19.27 11.34
CA SER A 253 18.88 20.63 11.28
C SER A 253 19.66 21.03 12.53
N TYR A 254 19.24 20.58 13.71
CA TYR A 254 20.02 20.78 14.93
C TYR A 254 21.38 20.08 14.85
N LEU A 255 21.41 18.84 14.34
CA LEU A 255 22.64 18.06 14.19
C LEU A 255 23.67 18.74 13.28
N GLU A 256 23.24 19.42 12.21
CA GLU A 256 24.11 20.17 11.30
C GLU A 256 24.78 21.39 11.96
N THR A 257 24.20 21.92 13.04
CA THR A 257 24.80 23.02 13.81
C THR A 257 25.89 22.57 14.79
N LEU A 258 26.07 21.26 15.00
CA LEU A 258 27.10 20.72 15.89
C LEU A 258 28.48 20.73 15.21
N PRO A 259 29.59 20.78 15.98
CA PRO A 259 30.93 20.52 15.46
C PRO A 259 30.98 19.17 14.74
N HIS A 260 31.72 19.11 13.63
CA HIS A 260 31.72 17.96 12.72
C HIS A 260 32.06 16.63 13.41
N ALA A 261 32.87 16.67 14.47
CA ALA A 261 33.20 15.49 15.28
C ALA A 261 32.02 14.93 16.07
N ILE A 262 31.22 15.80 16.67
CA ILE A 262 30.05 15.41 17.47
C ILE A 262 28.90 15.02 16.54
N TYR A 263 28.73 15.78 15.45
CA TYR A 263 27.83 15.42 14.38
C TYR A 263 28.11 14.01 13.84
N PHE A 264 29.38 13.69 13.56
CA PHE A 264 29.80 12.35 13.15
C PHE A 264 29.49 11.27 14.20
N LEU A 265 29.71 11.56 15.50
CA LEU A 265 29.43 10.62 16.59
C LEU A 265 27.94 10.22 16.63
N PHE A 266 27.05 11.21 16.62
CA PHE A 266 25.60 10.95 16.64
C PHE A 266 25.12 10.33 15.35
N TYR A 267 25.59 10.80 14.20
CA TYR A 267 25.21 10.22 12.92
C TYR A 267 25.66 8.75 12.79
N ASN A 268 26.81 8.37 13.36
CA ASN A 268 27.25 6.97 13.39
C ASN A 268 26.31 6.09 14.23
N ALA A 269 25.75 6.60 15.33
CA ALA A 269 24.74 5.89 16.11
C ALA A 269 23.42 5.76 15.35
N LEU A 270 22.96 6.83 14.70
CA LEU A 270 21.76 6.83 13.85
C LEU A 270 21.91 5.88 12.66
N TRP A 271 23.08 5.88 12.00
CA TRP A 271 23.36 5.01 10.85
C TRP A 271 23.24 3.53 11.21
N LYS A 272 23.68 3.12 12.41
CA LYS A 272 23.52 1.73 12.88
C LYS A 272 22.06 1.35 13.13
N CYS A 273 21.23 2.28 13.60
CA CYS A 273 19.79 2.05 13.79
C CYS A 273 18.99 2.10 12.48
N ARG A 274 19.54 2.70 11.42
CA ARG A 274 18.85 2.94 10.14
C ARG A 274 18.49 1.64 9.41
N GLU A 275 19.26 0.56 9.61
CA GLU A 275 19.07 -0.71 8.90
C GLU A 275 17.75 -1.39 9.25
N ASN A 276 17.48 -1.59 10.54
CA ASN A 276 16.27 -2.27 11.04
C ASN A 276 15.62 -1.48 12.19
N PRO A 277 15.05 -0.30 11.92
CA PRO A 277 14.32 0.43 12.95
C PRO A 277 13.02 -0.30 13.32
N PRO A 278 12.62 -0.30 14.61
CA PRO A 278 11.31 -0.80 15.04
C PRO A 278 10.17 -0.02 14.39
N SER A 279 9.07 -0.70 14.06
CA SER A 279 7.91 -0.14 13.33
C SER A 279 6.96 0.73 14.17
N ASN A 280 7.12 0.76 15.50
CA ASN A 280 6.21 1.46 16.42
C ASN A 280 6.69 2.85 16.85
N TRP A 281 7.66 3.43 16.14
CA TRP A 281 8.22 4.74 16.49
C TRP A 281 7.38 5.92 15.98
N PRO A 282 7.49 7.09 16.64
CA PRO A 282 6.87 8.31 16.15
C PRO A 282 7.56 8.79 14.85
N ALA A 283 6.84 9.60 14.06
CA ALA A 283 7.33 10.06 12.75
C ALA A 283 8.66 10.82 12.85
N GLU A 284 8.86 11.58 13.92
CA GLU A 284 10.06 12.36 14.22
C GLU A 284 11.32 11.48 14.31
N ALA A 285 11.20 10.29 14.92
CA ALA A 285 12.31 9.35 15.04
C ALA A 285 12.78 8.84 13.67
N TYR A 286 11.83 8.57 12.77
CA TYR A 286 12.15 8.11 11.42
C TYR A 286 12.74 9.23 10.55
N TYR A 287 12.28 10.47 10.70
CA TYR A 287 12.92 11.62 10.06
C TYR A 287 14.37 11.78 10.50
N LEU A 288 14.66 11.58 11.80
CA LEU A 288 16.02 11.62 12.33
C LEU A 288 16.93 10.51 11.74
N LEU A 289 16.35 9.34 11.42
CA LEU A 289 17.04 8.24 10.74
C LEU A 289 17.15 8.38 9.22
N TYR A 290 16.63 9.48 8.64
CA TYR A 290 16.49 9.65 7.18
C TYR A 290 15.65 8.51 6.54
N ARG A 291 14.67 7.97 7.27
CA ARG A 291 13.70 6.95 6.84
C ARG A 291 12.32 7.56 6.64
N GLU A 292 12.21 8.41 5.62
CA GLU A 292 10.96 9.10 5.27
C GLU A 292 9.81 8.14 4.91
N ASP A 293 10.12 6.90 4.50
CA ASP A 293 9.17 5.83 4.21
C ASP A 293 8.35 5.45 5.43
N LEU A 294 9.02 5.16 6.53
CA LEU A 294 8.35 4.81 7.79
C LEU A 294 7.70 6.03 8.43
N ALA A 295 8.28 7.22 8.28
CA ALA A 295 7.68 8.47 8.76
C ALA A 295 6.34 8.75 8.06
N ALA A 296 6.27 8.60 6.74
CA ALA A 296 5.05 8.81 5.97
C ALA A 296 3.94 7.82 6.36
N GLN A 297 4.32 6.58 6.71
CA GLN A 297 3.40 5.56 7.20
C GLN A 297 2.91 5.88 8.62
N ALA A 298 3.79 6.31 9.52
CA ALA A 298 3.43 6.72 10.88
C ALA A 298 2.48 7.93 10.90
N LEU A 299 2.71 8.94 10.04
CA LEU A 299 1.83 10.11 9.92
C LEU A 299 0.42 9.74 9.44
N LYS A 300 0.28 8.72 8.60
CA LYS A 300 -1.05 8.22 8.19
C LYS A 300 -1.81 7.67 9.41
N ILE A 301 -1.12 6.94 10.30
CA ILE A 301 -1.71 6.44 11.56
C ILE A 301 -2.18 7.59 12.46
N GLU A 302 -1.36 8.65 12.59
CA GLU A 302 -1.68 9.77 13.50
C GLU A 302 -2.87 10.60 13.03
N LYS A 303 -2.94 10.91 11.73
CA LYS A 303 -4.09 11.63 11.15
C LYS A 303 -5.40 10.90 11.39
N GLU A 304 -5.39 9.57 11.22
CA GLU A 304 -6.59 8.75 11.42
C GLU A 304 -7.02 8.64 12.90
N LYS A 305 -6.07 8.59 13.84
CA LYS A 305 -6.42 8.63 15.28
C LYS A 305 -7.15 9.93 15.63
N GLN A 306 -6.74 11.05 15.04
CA GLN A 306 -7.42 12.33 15.24
C GLN A 306 -8.79 12.38 14.57
N GLU A 307 -8.94 11.79 13.37
CA GLU A 307 -10.23 11.70 12.66
C GLU A 307 -11.25 10.83 13.40
N SER A 308 -10.83 9.77 14.11
CA SER A 308 -11.73 8.95 14.95
C SER A 308 -12.32 9.68 16.18
N SER A 309 -11.82 10.89 16.49
CA SER A 309 -12.25 11.70 17.63
C SER A 309 -13.19 12.85 17.24
N GLN A 310 -13.33 13.14 15.95
CA GLN A 310 -14.06 14.31 15.43
C GLN A 310 -15.06 13.92 14.34
N GLU A 311 -15.90 12.92 14.58
CA GLU A 311 -17.19 12.85 13.88
C GLU A 311 -18.15 13.88 14.50
N LEU A 312 -18.06 15.14 14.06
CA LEU A 312 -19.15 16.12 14.00
C LEU A 312 -18.60 17.49 13.56
N LEU A 313 -18.99 17.91 12.36
CA LEU A 313 -18.75 19.19 11.69
C LEU A 313 -17.37 19.39 11.03
N GLY A 314 -17.38 19.52 9.70
CA GLY A 314 -16.39 20.36 9.01
C GLY A 314 -15.77 19.75 7.77
N MET A 315 -16.51 19.80 6.67
CA MET A 315 -16.04 20.00 5.30
C MET A 315 -14.57 20.47 5.19
N TYR A 316 -13.65 19.59 4.80
CA TYR A 316 -12.36 20.00 4.23
C TYR A 316 -11.94 19.10 3.06
N SER A 317 -11.53 19.80 2.01
CA SER A 317 -10.95 19.38 0.75
C SER A 317 -9.81 18.37 0.93
N CYS A 318 -10.02 17.15 0.45
CA CYS A 318 -8.94 16.21 0.16
C CYS A 318 -8.46 16.41 -1.29
N THR A 319 -7.83 17.55 -1.57
CA THR A 319 -7.23 17.92 -2.87
C THR A 319 -5.90 17.21 -3.18
N GLN A 320 -5.66 16.01 -2.64
CA GLN A 320 -4.43 15.25 -2.89
C GLN A 320 -4.65 13.94 -3.67
N LEU A 321 -5.86 13.68 -4.16
CA LEU A 321 -6.19 12.51 -4.99
C LEU A 321 -6.22 12.80 -6.50
N GLU A 322 -6.00 14.06 -6.92
CA GLU A 322 -6.15 14.48 -8.32
C GLU A 322 -5.03 13.99 -9.26
N ASP A 323 -3.85 13.59 -8.75
CA ASP A 323 -2.69 13.32 -9.60
C ASP A 323 -2.54 11.87 -10.12
N VAL A 324 -3.40 10.92 -9.72
CA VAL A 324 -3.26 9.51 -10.16
C VAL A 324 -4.54 8.86 -10.69
N MET A 325 -5.70 9.49 -10.53
CA MET A 325 -6.94 8.99 -11.13
C MET A 325 -7.39 9.94 -12.23
N PRO A 326 -7.50 9.48 -13.50
CA PRO A 326 -7.95 10.35 -14.56
C PRO A 326 -9.38 10.80 -14.24
N GLY A 327 -9.55 12.10 -14.00
CA GLY A 327 -10.86 12.73 -14.20
C GLY A 327 -11.30 12.46 -15.64
N ILE A 328 -12.59 12.22 -15.83
CA ILE A 328 -13.20 11.92 -17.15
C ILE A 328 -12.87 13.09 -18.09
N LYS A 329 -11.86 12.93 -18.95
CA LYS A 329 -11.56 13.89 -20.02
C LYS A 329 -12.42 13.51 -21.23
N ALA A 330 -13.51 14.25 -21.43
CA ALA A 330 -14.52 14.01 -22.44
C ALA A 330 -14.10 14.39 -23.89
N ASP A 331 -12.94 13.93 -24.35
CA ASP A 331 -12.44 14.19 -25.71
C ASP A 331 -12.14 12.92 -26.53
N PHE A 332 -12.77 11.78 -26.22
CA PHE A 332 -12.65 10.54 -27.00
C PHE A 332 -13.88 10.27 -27.88
N ASP A 333 -13.63 9.92 -29.15
CA ASP A 333 -14.58 9.29 -30.07
C ASP A 333 -15.19 8.03 -29.42
N GLN A 334 -16.50 8.07 -29.11
CA GLN A 334 -17.33 7.01 -28.54
C GLN A 334 -16.77 6.33 -27.26
N VAL A 335 -17.31 6.74 -26.11
CA VAL A 335 -17.04 6.17 -24.79
C VAL A 335 -17.35 4.67 -24.75
N ASP A 336 -16.33 3.84 -24.50
CA ASP A 336 -16.46 2.38 -24.35
C ASP A 336 -16.60 1.92 -22.89
N GLY A 337 -16.55 2.87 -21.96
CA GLY A 337 -16.69 2.65 -20.51
C GLY A 337 -15.46 1.99 -19.87
N MET A 338 -14.33 1.92 -20.57
CA MET A 338 -13.08 1.28 -20.13
C MET A 338 -11.88 2.23 -20.15
N GLU A 339 -12.13 3.54 -20.20
CA GLU A 339 -11.11 4.60 -20.29
C GLU A 339 -10.22 4.66 -19.03
N ASP A 340 -10.80 4.37 -17.87
CA ASP A 340 -10.12 4.45 -16.57
C ASP A 340 -9.05 3.38 -16.34
N ILE A 341 -8.90 2.43 -17.27
CA ILE A 341 -7.99 1.28 -17.14
C ILE A 341 -6.57 1.62 -17.63
N ASP A 342 -6.40 2.65 -18.47
CA ASP A 342 -5.11 3.05 -19.04
C ASP A 342 -4.19 3.78 -18.02
N ASN A 343 -4.08 3.25 -16.81
CA ASN A 343 -3.31 3.81 -15.70
C ASN A 343 -1.84 3.35 -15.71
N SER A 344 -0.98 4.15 -15.08
CA SER A 344 0.45 3.84 -14.88
C SER A 344 0.68 2.49 -14.19
N LEU A 345 -0.19 2.14 -13.23
CA LEU A 345 -0.16 0.86 -12.53
C LEU A 345 -0.32 -0.34 -13.47
N MET A 346 -1.22 -0.27 -14.45
CA MET A 346 -1.49 -1.38 -15.37
C MET A 346 -0.35 -1.60 -16.34
N LYS A 347 0.22 -0.51 -16.85
CA LYS A 347 1.43 -0.53 -17.68
C LYS A 347 2.62 -1.12 -16.93
N LEU A 348 2.69 -0.94 -15.61
CA LEU A 348 3.76 -1.47 -14.77
C LEU A 348 3.51 -2.95 -14.39
N ARG A 349 2.29 -3.37 -14.07
CA ARG A 349 2.00 -4.79 -13.78
C ARG A 349 2.12 -5.68 -15.02
N PHE A 350 1.67 -5.20 -16.18
CA PHE A 350 1.69 -5.93 -17.44
C PHE A 350 2.60 -5.23 -18.45
N SER A 351 3.90 -5.12 -18.13
CA SER A 351 4.87 -4.40 -18.95
C SER A 351 5.34 -5.17 -20.19
N ASP A 352 5.33 -6.50 -20.11
CA ASP A 352 5.95 -7.36 -21.12
C ASP A 352 5.05 -7.60 -22.35
N ASP A 353 3.73 -7.35 -22.23
CA ASP A 353 2.76 -7.54 -23.31
C ASP A 353 1.59 -6.55 -23.25
N MET A 354 0.76 -6.54 -24.30
CA MET A 354 -0.41 -5.67 -24.41
C MET A 354 -1.72 -6.39 -24.03
N ARG A 355 -1.68 -7.29 -23.03
CA ARG A 355 -2.84 -8.13 -22.68
C ARG A 355 -4.07 -7.33 -22.23
N VAL A 356 -3.88 -6.18 -21.59
CA VAL A 356 -4.95 -5.29 -21.13
C VAL A 356 -5.70 -4.68 -22.31
N ASN A 357 -4.98 -4.18 -23.31
CA ASN A 357 -5.56 -3.62 -24.53
C ASN A 357 -6.36 -4.67 -25.32
N GLU A 358 -5.83 -5.89 -25.40
CA GLU A 358 -6.52 -6.99 -26.05
C GLU A 358 -7.77 -7.46 -25.28
N THR A 359 -7.74 -7.39 -23.95
CA THR A 359 -8.91 -7.64 -23.09
C THR A 359 -10.00 -6.57 -23.32
N ARG A 360 -9.61 -5.29 -23.38
CA ARG A 360 -10.49 -4.17 -23.75
C ARG A 360 -11.14 -4.40 -25.11
N ASN A 361 -10.36 -4.81 -26.12
CA ASN A 361 -10.87 -5.14 -27.45
C ASN A 361 -11.85 -6.34 -27.44
N MET A 362 -11.65 -7.33 -26.57
CA MET A 362 -12.54 -8.49 -26.46
C MET A 362 -13.83 -8.18 -25.70
N LEU A 363 -13.82 -7.23 -24.77
CA LEU A 363 -14.96 -6.84 -23.92
C LEU A 363 -15.70 -5.57 -24.39
N GLN A 364 -15.25 -4.93 -25.47
CA GLN A 364 -15.92 -3.77 -26.05
C GLN A 364 -17.32 -4.12 -26.59
N SER A 365 -18.32 -3.31 -26.25
CA SER A 365 -19.70 -3.45 -26.73
C SER A 365 -20.22 -2.24 -27.50
N SER A 366 -19.51 -1.10 -27.49
CA SER A 366 -20.01 0.17 -28.02
C SER A 366 -19.82 0.35 -29.53
N LYS A 367 -18.90 -0.40 -30.14
CA LYS A 367 -18.54 -0.26 -31.56
C LYS A 367 -19.21 -1.34 -32.41
N PRO A 368 -19.66 -1.02 -33.64
CA PRO A 368 -20.26 -2.00 -34.54
C PRO A 368 -19.23 -3.03 -35.00
N VAL A 369 -19.67 -4.29 -35.12
CA VAL A 369 -18.76 -5.42 -35.40
C VAL A 369 -18.58 -5.61 -36.91
N PRO A 370 -17.36 -5.86 -37.42
CA PRO A 370 -17.16 -6.15 -38.84
C PRO A 370 -17.74 -7.53 -39.23
N ILE A 371 -18.55 -7.57 -40.29
CA ILE A 371 -19.11 -8.81 -40.86
C ILE A 371 -18.33 -9.16 -42.12
N VAL A 372 -17.35 -10.06 -42.01
CA VAL A 372 -16.53 -10.49 -43.14
C VAL A 372 -17.13 -11.76 -43.75
N LEU A 373 -18.10 -11.59 -44.67
CA LEU A 373 -18.68 -12.68 -45.45
C LEU A 373 -18.47 -12.43 -46.94
N THR A 374 -18.18 -13.50 -47.67
CA THR A 374 -18.04 -13.47 -49.14
C THR A 374 -19.29 -14.04 -49.78
N GLN A 375 -20.01 -13.22 -50.55
CA GLN A 375 -21.16 -13.67 -51.33
C GLN A 375 -20.70 -14.72 -52.36
N ARG A 376 -21.35 -15.88 -52.36
CA ARG A 376 -21.09 -16.90 -53.37
C ARG A 376 -21.86 -16.57 -54.66
N PRO A 377 -21.35 -16.94 -55.85
CA PRO A 377 -22.00 -16.59 -57.12
C PRO A 377 -23.42 -17.15 -57.30
N ASP A 378 -23.79 -18.17 -56.54
CA ASP A 378 -25.07 -18.87 -56.55
C ASP A 378 -26.10 -18.31 -55.55
N VAL A 379 -25.71 -17.38 -54.67
CA VAL A 379 -26.57 -16.81 -53.61
C VAL A 379 -27.10 -15.43 -54.05
N SER A 380 -28.43 -15.27 -54.01
CA SER A 380 -29.06 -13.99 -54.36
C SER A 380 -28.69 -12.88 -53.36
N ASP A 381 -28.82 -11.62 -53.76
CA ASP A 381 -28.52 -10.48 -52.86
C ASP A 381 -29.41 -10.49 -51.61
N HIS A 382 -30.68 -10.90 -51.76
CA HIS A 382 -31.61 -11.02 -50.64
C HIS A 382 -31.17 -12.11 -49.66
N ASP A 383 -30.85 -13.30 -50.18
CA ASP A 383 -30.39 -14.42 -49.35
C ASP A 383 -29.05 -14.11 -48.68
N PHE A 384 -28.19 -13.33 -49.35
CA PHE A 384 -26.92 -12.88 -48.78
C PHE A 384 -27.11 -11.86 -47.65
N ILE A 385 -28.08 -10.94 -47.76
CA ILE A 385 -28.44 -10.04 -46.65
C ILE A 385 -28.95 -10.86 -45.46
N GLU A 386 -29.81 -11.85 -45.70
CA GLU A 386 -30.29 -12.74 -44.63
C GLU A 386 -29.14 -13.55 -44.00
N GLU A 387 -28.17 -14.02 -44.80
CA GLU A 387 -26.96 -14.68 -44.30
C GLU A 387 -26.09 -13.74 -43.45
N GLN A 388 -25.93 -12.48 -43.88
CA GLN A 388 -25.25 -11.43 -43.11
C GLN A 388 -25.95 -11.16 -41.77
N GLU A 389 -27.28 -11.08 -41.76
CA GLU A 389 -28.06 -10.87 -40.55
C GLU A 389 -28.02 -12.09 -39.63
N LYS A 390 -28.04 -13.32 -40.15
CA LYS A 390 -27.91 -14.55 -39.34
C LYS A 390 -26.55 -14.61 -38.66
N HIS A 391 -25.50 -14.22 -39.38
CA HIS A 391 -24.16 -14.13 -38.83
C HIS A 391 -24.05 -12.99 -37.80
N LEU A 392 -24.65 -11.82 -38.07
CA LEU A 392 -24.74 -10.72 -37.12
C LEU A 392 -25.48 -11.14 -35.84
N TYR A 393 -26.59 -11.87 -35.95
CA TYR A 393 -27.35 -12.36 -34.80
C TYR A 393 -26.50 -13.26 -33.90
N GLY A 394 -25.71 -14.16 -34.48
CA GLY A 394 -24.74 -14.97 -33.73
C GLY A 394 -23.70 -14.11 -33.00
N ILE A 395 -23.21 -13.05 -33.63
CA ILE A 395 -22.31 -12.07 -32.99
C ILE A 395 -23.02 -11.31 -31.88
N CYS A 396 -24.27 -10.89 -32.07
CA CYS A 396 -25.07 -10.16 -31.09
C CYS A 396 -25.31 -10.98 -29.83
N ILE A 397 -25.54 -12.31 -29.95
CA ILE A 397 -25.61 -13.22 -28.79
C ILE A 397 -24.35 -13.11 -27.93
N ARG A 398 -23.17 -13.07 -28.54
CA ARG A 398 -21.91 -12.85 -27.84
C ARG A 398 -21.82 -11.42 -27.27
N THR A 399 -22.16 -10.39 -28.05
CA THR A 399 -22.07 -8.98 -27.64
C THR A 399 -22.94 -8.69 -26.41
N MET A 400 -24.14 -9.26 -26.35
CA MET A 400 -25.07 -9.15 -25.22
C MET A 400 -24.51 -9.72 -23.91
N ALA A 401 -23.54 -10.64 -23.97
CA ALA A 401 -22.93 -11.28 -22.81
C ALA A 401 -21.69 -10.54 -22.30
N LEU A 402 -21.12 -9.61 -23.09
CA LEU A 402 -19.91 -8.85 -22.74
C LEU A 402 -20.04 -7.98 -21.49
N PRO A 403 -21.18 -7.30 -21.20
CA PRO A 403 -21.25 -6.36 -20.09
C PRO A 403 -20.89 -6.95 -18.73
N VAL A 404 -21.21 -8.23 -18.46
CA VAL A 404 -20.89 -8.86 -17.17
C VAL A 404 -19.37 -9.00 -16.99
N GLY A 405 -18.66 -9.46 -18.02
CA GLY A 405 -17.20 -9.53 -18.01
C GLY A 405 -16.55 -8.15 -17.98
N ARG A 406 -17.15 -7.16 -18.65
CA ARG A 406 -16.70 -5.76 -18.63
C ARG A 406 -16.80 -5.17 -17.22
N GLY A 407 -17.91 -5.42 -16.50
CA GLY A 407 -18.09 -4.96 -15.13
C GLY A 407 -17.05 -5.52 -14.16
N MET A 408 -16.65 -6.79 -14.34
CA MET A 408 -15.54 -7.38 -13.58
C MET A 408 -14.21 -6.69 -13.91
N PHE A 409 -13.94 -6.43 -15.19
CA PHE A 409 -12.71 -5.81 -15.67
C PHE A 409 -12.53 -4.37 -15.16
N THR A 410 -13.61 -3.57 -15.17
CA THR A 410 -13.61 -2.16 -14.74
C THR A 410 -14.07 -1.96 -13.30
N LEU A 411 -14.07 -3.00 -12.47
CA LEU A 411 -14.58 -2.91 -11.09
C LEU A 411 -13.76 -1.90 -10.25
N ARG A 412 -14.43 -0.90 -9.68
CA ARG A 412 -13.88 0.10 -8.74
C ARG A 412 -12.62 0.79 -9.26
N THR A 413 -12.64 1.21 -10.53
CA THR A 413 -11.52 1.91 -11.20
C THR A 413 -11.70 3.42 -11.30
N ALA A 414 -12.89 3.95 -11.08
CA ALA A 414 -13.25 5.34 -11.33
C ALA A 414 -13.84 6.03 -10.10
N THR A 415 -13.51 7.31 -9.94
CA THR A 415 -14.16 8.22 -8.97
C THR A 415 -15.06 9.18 -9.74
N PRO A 416 -16.39 9.12 -9.57
CA PRO A 416 -17.31 9.96 -10.33
C PRO A 416 -17.21 11.43 -9.91
N VAL A 417 -17.39 12.33 -10.88
CA VAL A 417 -17.55 13.77 -10.61
C VAL A 417 -19.02 14.04 -10.31
N ILE A 418 -19.33 14.62 -9.14
CA ILE A 418 -20.69 14.78 -8.62
C ILE A 418 -21.55 15.70 -9.51
N THR A 419 -20.93 16.62 -10.25
CA THR A 419 -21.64 17.56 -11.13
C THR A 419 -22.17 16.91 -12.41
N GLU A 420 -21.73 15.70 -12.73
CA GLU A 420 -22.05 15.02 -13.99
C GLU A 420 -22.69 13.64 -13.73
N PRO A 421 -23.61 13.20 -14.59
CA PRO A 421 -24.06 11.82 -14.57
C PRO A 421 -22.93 10.91 -15.08
N LEU A 422 -22.87 9.69 -14.57
CA LEU A 422 -21.88 8.71 -15.02
C LEU A 422 -22.24 8.25 -16.44
N PRO A 423 -21.41 8.50 -17.47
CA PRO A 423 -21.74 8.15 -18.84
C PRO A 423 -21.81 6.64 -19.02
N ALA A 424 -22.98 6.13 -19.42
CA ALA A 424 -23.17 4.72 -19.74
C ALA A 424 -22.73 4.44 -21.20
N PRO A 425 -21.84 3.46 -21.45
CA PRO A 425 -21.45 3.11 -22.80
C PRO A 425 -22.62 2.41 -23.52
N PRO A 426 -22.94 2.76 -24.79
CA PRO A 426 -24.04 2.12 -25.51
C PRO A 426 -23.72 0.64 -25.82
N VAL A 427 -24.74 -0.21 -25.85
CA VAL A 427 -24.61 -1.60 -26.37
C VAL A 427 -24.98 -1.59 -27.86
N CYS A 428 -23.98 -1.74 -28.72
CA CYS A 428 -24.15 -1.74 -30.17
C CYS A 428 -24.40 -3.16 -30.69
N LEU A 429 -25.59 -3.39 -31.26
CA LEU A 429 -25.99 -4.66 -31.87
C LEU A 429 -26.00 -4.60 -33.41
N THR A 430 -25.30 -3.63 -33.99
CA THR A 430 -25.22 -3.43 -35.44
C THR A 430 -23.88 -3.89 -36.00
N GLY A 431 -23.88 -4.30 -37.26
CA GLY A 431 -22.69 -4.75 -37.97
C GLY A 431 -22.26 -3.79 -39.07
N LYS A 432 -20.98 -3.86 -39.47
CA LYS A 432 -20.48 -3.18 -40.67
C LYS A 432 -19.90 -4.20 -41.65
N ALA A 433 -20.46 -4.26 -42.86
CA ALA A 433 -19.92 -5.11 -43.92
C ALA A 433 -18.80 -4.38 -44.69
N PRO A 434 -17.56 -4.91 -44.75
CA PRO A 434 -16.50 -4.38 -45.59
C PRO A 434 -16.76 -4.69 -47.08
N PRO A 435 -16.19 -3.94 -48.04
CA PRO A 435 -15.22 -2.85 -47.90
C PRO A 435 -15.82 -1.44 -47.72
N ARG A 436 -17.11 -1.25 -48.02
CA ARG A 436 -17.77 0.08 -47.95
C ARG A 436 -18.22 0.47 -46.54
N GLY A 437 -18.28 -0.48 -45.61
CA GLY A 437 -18.71 -0.22 -44.23
C GLY A 437 -20.21 -0.01 -44.10
N THR A 438 -21.02 -0.65 -44.93
CA THR A 438 -22.49 -0.59 -44.88
C THR A 438 -23.00 -1.15 -43.56
N THR A 439 -23.93 -0.45 -42.91
CA THR A 439 -24.54 -0.88 -41.65
C THR A 439 -25.55 -1.98 -41.91
N VAL A 440 -25.42 -3.08 -41.20
CA VAL A 440 -26.36 -4.22 -41.21
C VAL A 440 -27.04 -4.25 -39.85
N ASP A 441 -28.37 -4.25 -39.86
CA ASP A 441 -29.24 -4.31 -38.69
C ASP A 441 -30.08 -5.60 -38.74
N LEU A 442 -30.70 -6.00 -37.63
CA LEU A 442 -31.45 -7.27 -37.52
C LEU A 442 -32.94 -7.11 -37.86
N ASN A 443 -33.25 -6.60 -39.05
CA ASN A 443 -34.63 -6.25 -39.41
C ASN A 443 -35.36 -7.33 -40.23
N HIS A 444 -34.63 -8.18 -40.97
CA HIS A 444 -35.23 -9.19 -41.86
C HIS A 444 -35.30 -10.58 -41.22
N ILE A 445 -34.79 -10.75 -39.99
CA ILE A 445 -34.87 -12.00 -39.21
C ILE A 445 -35.81 -11.82 -38.02
N ASP A 446 -36.58 -12.86 -37.72
CA ASP A 446 -37.39 -12.94 -36.50
C ASP A 446 -36.50 -12.91 -35.24
N THR A 447 -36.48 -11.77 -34.56
CA THR A 447 -35.79 -11.59 -33.28
C THR A 447 -36.79 -11.45 -32.12
N PRO A 448 -36.48 -11.98 -30.93
CA PRO A 448 -37.35 -11.79 -29.77
C PRO A 448 -37.41 -10.31 -29.36
N ALA A 449 -38.62 -9.75 -29.22
CA ALA A 449 -38.82 -8.32 -28.91
C ALA A 449 -38.10 -7.86 -27.62
N ASN A 450 -37.95 -8.76 -26.65
CA ASN A 450 -37.35 -8.45 -25.35
C ASN A 450 -35.84 -8.71 -25.29
N MET A 451 -35.18 -9.08 -26.40
CA MET A 451 -33.81 -9.60 -26.43
C MET A 451 -32.78 -8.72 -25.68
N ASN A 452 -33.01 -7.40 -25.61
CA ASN A 452 -32.07 -6.42 -25.08
C ASN A 452 -32.23 -6.10 -23.57
N LEU A 453 -33.29 -6.58 -22.90
CA LEU A 453 -33.62 -6.17 -21.53
C LEU A 453 -32.52 -6.48 -20.51
N TRP A 454 -32.13 -7.76 -20.39
CA TRP A 454 -31.06 -8.20 -19.48
C TRP A 454 -29.66 -7.70 -19.89
N PRO A 455 -29.30 -7.68 -21.18
CA PRO A 455 -28.05 -7.05 -21.63
C PRO A 455 -27.91 -5.58 -21.21
N LEU A 456 -28.96 -4.78 -21.34
CA LEU A 456 -28.98 -3.38 -20.89
C LEU A 456 -28.91 -3.27 -19.36
N PHE A 457 -29.62 -4.15 -18.64
CA PHE A 457 -29.48 -4.24 -17.17
C PHE A 457 -28.02 -4.52 -16.78
N HIS A 458 -27.37 -5.52 -17.38
CA HIS A 458 -25.96 -5.83 -17.14
C HIS A 458 -25.01 -4.70 -17.56
N ASN A 459 -25.34 -3.96 -18.62
CA ASN A 459 -24.61 -2.76 -19.05
C ASN A 459 -24.63 -1.68 -17.97
N GLY A 460 -25.80 -1.43 -17.38
CA GLY A 460 -25.99 -0.52 -16.26
C GLY A 460 -25.22 -0.94 -15.01
N VAL A 461 -25.27 -2.25 -14.65
CA VAL A 461 -24.49 -2.79 -13.53
C VAL A 461 -23.00 -2.57 -13.75
N ALA A 462 -22.50 -2.94 -14.93
CA ALA A 462 -21.09 -2.78 -15.27
C ALA A 462 -20.63 -1.32 -15.21
N ASN A 463 -21.48 -0.36 -15.61
CA ASN A 463 -21.17 1.05 -15.50
C ASN A 463 -21.09 1.50 -14.02
N GLY A 464 -22.09 1.15 -13.21
CA GLY A 464 -22.11 1.51 -11.79
C GLY A 464 -21.01 0.87 -10.96
N LEU A 465 -20.57 -0.35 -11.32
CA LEU A 465 -19.48 -1.05 -10.64
C LEU A 465 -18.11 -0.38 -10.81
N ARG A 466 -17.96 0.54 -11.77
CA ARG A 466 -16.74 1.35 -11.94
C ARG A 466 -16.43 2.23 -10.74
N ILE A 467 -17.46 2.63 -9.99
CA ILE A 467 -17.35 3.54 -8.86
C ILE A 467 -16.56 2.86 -7.72
N THR A 468 -15.59 3.57 -7.15
CA THR A 468 -14.85 3.12 -5.95
C THR A 468 -15.72 3.17 -4.69
N PRO A 469 -15.51 2.28 -3.70
CA PRO A 469 -16.25 2.31 -2.43
C PRO A 469 -15.92 3.55 -1.58
N ASP A 470 -14.73 4.14 -1.75
CA ASP A 470 -14.27 5.33 -1.01
C ASP A 470 -14.90 6.65 -1.52
N ALA A 471 -15.79 6.58 -2.52
CA ALA A 471 -16.48 7.75 -3.04
C ALA A 471 -17.56 8.25 -2.07
N HIS A 472 -17.16 8.93 -0.99
CA HIS A 472 -18.05 9.44 0.06
C HIS A 472 -19.05 10.50 -0.41
N ASN A 473 -18.83 11.10 -1.58
CA ASN A 473 -19.61 12.23 -2.07
C ASN A 473 -20.87 11.82 -2.87
N ILE A 474 -21.26 10.53 -2.80
CA ILE A 474 -22.45 10.01 -3.49
C ILE A 474 -23.68 10.16 -2.60
N ASP A 475 -24.43 11.23 -2.87
CA ASP A 475 -25.65 11.55 -2.14
C ASP A 475 -26.93 11.05 -2.86
N ASN A 476 -28.03 10.98 -2.12
CA ASN A 476 -29.36 10.66 -2.64
C ASN A 476 -29.75 11.49 -3.88
N THR A 477 -29.35 12.76 -3.95
CA THR A 477 -29.61 13.65 -5.08
C THR A 477 -28.87 13.22 -6.33
N TRP A 478 -27.60 12.82 -6.22
CA TRP A 478 -26.78 12.37 -7.34
C TRP A 478 -27.28 11.04 -7.91
N ILE A 479 -27.72 10.12 -7.05
CA ILE A 479 -28.32 8.85 -7.48
C ILE A 479 -29.56 9.10 -8.34
N ILE A 480 -30.41 10.06 -7.94
CA ILE A 480 -31.62 10.44 -8.70
C ILE A 480 -31.23 11.20 -9.98
N PHE A 481 -30.17 12.01 -9.93
CA PHE A 481 -29.69 12.79 -11.08
C PHE A 481 -29.26 11.90 -12.26
N ASN A 482 -28.68 10.73 -11.97
CA ASN A 482 -28.30 9.73 -12.98
C ASN A 482 -29.50 9.07 -13.68
N LYS A 483 -30.72 9.26 -13.17
CA LYS A 483 -31.93 8.78 -13.84
C LYS A 483 -32.18 9.61 -15.10
N SER A 484 -31.83 9.06 -16.25
CA SER A 484 -32.07 9.74 -17.52
C SER A 484 -33.58 9.94 -17.78
N LYS A 485 -33.90 11.00 -18.50
CA LYS A 485 -35.27 11.33 -18.92
C LYS A 485 -35.43 10.83 -20.36
N GLY A 486 -35.89 9.58 -20.52
CA GLY A 486 -36.01 8.90 -21.83
C GLY A 486 -36.67 7.53 -21.70
N GLY A 487 -36.93 6.84 -22.82
CA GLY A 487 -37.75 5.62 -22.95
C GLY A 487 -37.33 4.40 -22.11
N ASN A 488 -37.81 3.20 -22.46
CA ASN A 488 -37.60 1.99 -21.65
C ASN A 488 -36.13 1.56 -21.55
N ASP A 489 -35.33 1.71 -22.61
CA ASP A 489 -33.93 1.25 -22.65
C ASP A 489 -33.05 1.86 -21.53
N PRO A 490 -32.98 3.20 -21.36
CA PRO A 490 -32.16 3.75 -20.29
C PRO A 490 -32.74 3.53 -18.89
N LEU A 491 -34.03 3.18 -18.77
CA LEU A 491 -34.60 2.75 -17.49
C LEU A 491 -34.06 1.38 -17.06
N MET A 492 -33.80 0.47 -18.03
CA MET A 492 -33.17 -0.83 -17.77
C MET A 492 -31.72 -0.66 -17.33
N GLU A 493 -30.98 0.24 -17.97
CA GLU A 493 -29.60 0.55 -17.57
C GLU A 493 -29.57 1.20 -16.18
N HIS A 494 -30.50 2.13 -15.89
CA HIS A 494 -30.62 2.72 -14.55
C HIS A 494 -30.94 1.68 -13.48
N ALA A 495 -31.78 0.68 -13.78
CA ALA A 495 -32.07 -0.42 -12.87
C ALA A 495 -30.81 -1.21 -12.50
N GLY A 496 -29.97 -1.53 -13.49
CA GLY A 496 -28.68 -2.18 -13.25
C GLY A 496 -27.70 -1.31 -12.48
N PHE A 497 -27.66 -0.01 -12.78
CA PHE A 497 -26.83 0.96 -12.07
C PHE A 497 -27.16 1.01 -10.56
N LEU A 498 -28.45 0.95 -10.19
CA LEU A 498 -28.87 0.90 -8.78
C LEU A 498 -28.38 -0.37 -8.06
N LEU A 499 -28.42 -1.53 -8.72
CA LEU A 499 -27.87 -2.76 -8.16
C LEU A 499 -26.37 -2.62 -7.88
N ALA A 500 -25.62 -2.06 -8.83
CA ALA A 500 -24.19 -1.82 -8.67
C ALA A 500 -23.85 -0.89 -7.50
N LEU A 501 -24.62 0.20 -7.32
CA LEU A 501 -24.45 1.09 -6.17
C LEU A 501 -24.71 0.36 -4.84
N GLY A 502 -25.66 -0.56 -4.82
CA GLY A 502 -25.91 -1.43 -3.67
C GLY A 502 -24.75 -2.37 -3.35
N LEU A 503 -24.20 -3.03 -4.38
CA LEU A 503 -23.04 -3.91 -4.26
C LEU A 503 -21.77 -3.17 -3.81
N ASN A 504 -21.65 -1.89 -4.16
CA ASN A 504 -20.55 -1.02 -3.69
C ASN A 504 -20.82 -0.38 -2.32
N GLY A 505 -22.02 -0.54 -1.73
CA GLY A 505 -22.39 0.01 -0.42
C GLY A 505 -22.96 1.43 -0.44
N HIS A 506 -22.93 2.12 -1.58
CA HIS A 506 -23.40 3.52 -1.74
C HIS A 506 -24.91 3.67 -1.61
N LEU A 507 -25.68 2.61 -1.85
CA LEU A 507 -27.14 2.67 -1.77
C LEU A 507 -27.68 2.85 -0.34
N ARG A 508 -26.82 2.74 0.70
CA ARG A 508 -27.17 3.11 2.09
C ARG A 508 -27.57 4.58 2.23
N ASN A 509 -27.05 5.45 1.37
CA ASN A 509 -27.34 6.88 1.38
C ASN A 509 -28.69 7.23 0.72
N LEU A 510 -29.37 6.25 0.11
CA LEU A 510 -30.66 6.46 -0.54
C LEU A 510 -31.77 6.69 0.50
N SER A 511 -32.51 7.79 0.35
CA SER A 511 -33.60 8.08 1.29
C SER A 511 -34.77 7.10 1.14
N LEU A 512 -35.49 6.84 2.23
CA LEU A 512 -36.67 5.97 2.21
C LEU A 512 -37.77 6.46 1.25
N LYS A 513 -37.96 7.78 1.16
CA LYS A 513 -38.90 8.41 0.23
C LYS A 513 -38.51 8.13 -1.23
N SER A 514 -37.22 8.24 -1.55
CA SER A 514 -36.71 7.92 -2.89
C SER A 514 -36.91 6.45 -3.23
N THR A 515 -36.62 5.56 -2.27
CA THR A 515 -36.82 4.11 -2.40
C THR A 515 -38.28 3.78 -2.73
N PHE A 516 -39.21 4.38 -1.97
CA PHE A 516 -40.64 4.24 -2.24
C PHE A 516 -41.01 4.74 -3.64
N ASN A 517 -40.54 5.92 -4.06
CA ASN A 517 -40.82 6.48 -5.39
C ASN A 517 -40.33 5.60 -6.56
N TYR A 518 -39.30 4.78 -6.34
CA TYR A 518 -38.85 3.82 -7.35
C TYR A 518 -39.73 2.56 -7.37
N LEU A 519 -40.11 2.03 -6.20
CA LEU A 519 -40.94 0.82 -6.08
C LEU A 519 -42.41 1.08 -6.47
N GLU A 520 -42.93 2.29 -6.23
CA GLU A 520 -44.28 2.72 -6.61
C GLU A 520 -44.54 2.58 -8.12
N LYS A 521 -43.50 2.72 -8.95
CA LYS A 521 -43.62 2.62 -10.42
C LYS A 521 -43.83 1.19 -10.92
N LEU A 522 -43.70 0.18 -10.05
CA LEU A 522 -43.90 -1.25 -10.34
C LEU A 522 -43.12 -1.76 -11.57
N HIS A 523 -41.99 -1.13 -11.88
CA HIS A 523 -41.12 -1.59 -12.95
C HIS A 523 -40.25 -2.75 -12.44
N GLU A 524 -40.39 -3.93 -13.06
CA GLU A 524 -39.79 -5.19 -12.60
C GLU A 524 -38.27 -5.07 -12.38
N MET A 525 -37.52 -4.68 -13.40
CA MET A 525 -36.05 -4.62 -13.34
C MET A 525 -35.53 -3.59 -12.33
N THR A 526 -36.18 -2.42 -12.25
CA THR A 526 -35.78 -1.38 -11.28
C THR A 526 -36.03 -1.84 -9.85
N SER A 527 -37.14 -2.56 -9.62
CA SER A 527 -37.47 -3.14 -8.32
C SER A 527 -36.48 -4.25 -7.95
N VAL A 528 -36.11 -5.13 -8.89
CA VAL A 528 -35.07 -6.15 -8.70
C VAL A 528 -33.73 -5.50 -8.32
N GLY A 529 -33.31 -4.46 -9.06
CA GLY A 529 -32.04 -3.77 -8.81
C GLY A 529 -31.98 -3.10 -7.44
N ILE A 530 -33.08 -2.46 -7.00
CA ILE A 530 -33.16 -1.81 -5.68
C ILE A 530 -33.23 -2.81 -4.55
N LEU A 531 -34.09 -3.83 -4.63
CA LEU A 531 -34.24 -4.80 -3.54
C LEU A 531 -32.95 -5.57 -3.31
N LEU A 532 -32.31 -6.07 -4.38
CA LEU A 532 -31.02 -6.77 -4.26
C LEU A 532 -29.91 -5.81 -3.86
N GLY A 533 -29.89 -4.59 -4.42
CA GLY A 533 -28.88 -3.58 -4.09
C GLY A 533 -28.92 -3.17 -2.61
N LEU A 534 -30.11 -2.90 -2.06
CA LEU A 534 -30.28 -2.57 -0.66
C LEU A 534 -29.94 -3.78 0.23
N SER A 535 -30.38 -4.98 -0.16
CA SER A 535 -30.07 -6.20 0.59
C SER A 535 -28.57 -6.51 0.64
N ALA A 536 -27.85 -6.28 -0.46
CA ALA A 536 -26.39 -6.38 -0.51
C ALA A 536 -25.71 -5.30 0.34
N ALA A 537 -26.24 -4.08 0.34
CA ALA A 537 -25.71 -2.99 1.15
C ALA A 537 -25.90 -3.24 2.66
N PHE A 538 -27.02 -3.84 3.07
CA PHE A 538 -27.35 -4.17 4.47
C PHE A 538 -27.09 -5.64 4.83
N ARG A 539 -26.18 -6.29 4.09
CA ARG A 539 -25.79 -7.69 4.29
C ARG A 539 -25.42 -7.98 5.75
N GLY A 540 -26.03 -9.03 6.33
CA GLY A 540 -25.77 -9.49 7.71
C GLY A 540 -26.21 -8.52 8.83
N THR A 541 -26.87 -7.40 8.53
CA THR A 541 -27.24 -6.39 9.55
C THR A 541 -28.58 -6.65 10.23
N CYS A 542 -29.43 -7.53 9.68
CA CYS A 542 -30.79 -7.80 10.17
C CYS A 542 -31.67 -6.53 10.32
N GLU A 543 -31.53 -5.57 9.40
CA GLU A 543 -32.26 -4.30 9.47
C GLU A 543 -33.79 -4.49 9.29
N PRO A 544 -34.63 -4.05 10.24
CA PRO A 544 -36.06 -4.36 10.26
C PRO A 544 -36.88 -3.58 9.23
N HIS A 545 -36.48 -2.37 8.83
CA HIS A 545 -37.20 -1.58 7.83
C HIS A 545 -37.11 -2.23 6.44
N LEU A 546 -35.91 -2.63 6.02
CA LEU A 546 -35.64 -3.35 4.79
C LEU A 546 -36.32 -4.71 4.79
N THR A 547 -36.33 -5.41 5.94
CA THR A 547 -37.10 -6.66 6.08
C THR A 547 -38.58 -6.44 5.78
N LYS A 548 -39.18 -5.34 6.26
CA LYS A 548 -40.59 -5.00 5.97
C LYS A 548 -40.79 -4.68 4.49
N THR A 549 -39.87 -3.95 3.86
CA THR A 549 -39.92 -3.65 2.42
C THR A 549 -39.84 -4.93 1.59
N LEU A 550 -38.92 -5.84 1.92
CA LEU A 550 -38.79 -7.15 1.25
C LEU A 550 -40.02 -8.05 1.48
N ALA A 551 -40.60 -8.02 2.68
CA ALA A 551 -41.78 -8.83 3.01
C ALA A 551 -43.00 -8.49 2.14
N VAL A 552 -43.15 -7.25 1.67
CA VAL A 552 -44.24 -6.88 0.73
C VAL A 552 -44.11 -7.62 -0.61
N HIS A 553 -42.89 -7.97 -1.01
CA HIS A 553 -42.61 -8.65 -2.28
C HIS A 553 -42.47 -10.17 -2.15
N VAL A 554 -42.42 -10.70 -0.91
CA VAL A 554 -42.38 -12.13 -0.62
C VAL A 554 -43.63 -12.49 0.17
N GLU A 555 -44.62 -13.05 -0.52
CA GLU A 555 -45.94 -13.39 0.02
C GLU A 555 -45.86 -14.19 1.33
N ALA A 556 -44.92 -15.12 1.42
CA ALA A 556 -44.74 -16.02 2.57
C ALA A 556 -44.33 -15.31 3.87
N LEU A 557 -43.78 -14.09 3.79
CA LEU A 557 -43.41 -13.29 4.97
C LEU A 557 -44.57 -12.42 5.46
N LEU A 558 -45.60 -12.21 4.65
CA LEU A 558 -46.78 -11.43 5.02
C LEU A 558 -47.65 -12.20 6.02
N PRO A 559 -48.29 -11.49 6.97
CA PRO A 559 -49.37 -12.07 7.75
C PRO A 559 -50.48 -12.59 6.82
N PRO A 560 -51.14 -13.71 7.15
CA PRO A 560 -52.20 -14.31 6.32
C PRO A 560 -53.45 -13.41 6.18
N THR A 561 -53.52 -12.30 6.91
CA THR A 561 -54.59 -11.28 6.81
C THR A 561 -54.31 -10.18 5.78
N SER A 562 -53.14 -10.20 5.13
CA SER A 562 -52.71 -9.18 4.16
C SER A 562 -53.40 -9.39 2.81
N MET A 563 -53.61 -8.29 2.06
CA MET A 563 -54.13 -8.37 0.69
C MET A 563 -53.13 -9.06 -0.23
N GLU A 564 -53.59 -9.96 -1.08
CA GLU A 564 -52.76 -10.58 -2.12
C GLU A 564 -52.34 -9.51 -3.14
N LEU A 565 -51.03 -9.42 -3.39
CA LEU A 565 -50.44 -8.50 -4.36
C LEU A 565 -49.94 -9.31 -5.55
N ASP A 566 -50.25 -8.84 -6.76
CA ASP A 566 -49.70 -9.41 -7.99
C ASP A 566 -48.24 -8.95 -8.17
N VAL A 567 -47.31 -9.78 -7.70
CA VAL A 567 -45.87 -9.50 -7.70
C VAL A 567 -45.19 -10.32 -8.80
N PRO A 568 -44.47 -9.70 -9.76
CA PRO A 568 -43.73 -10.42 -10.80
C PRO A 568 -42.75 -11.44 -10.23
N HIS A 569 -42.62 -12.58 -10.92
CA HIS A 569 -41.83 -13.71 -10.41
C HIS A 569 -40.36 -13.36 -10.15
N ALA A 570 -39.68 -12.67 -11.07
CA ALA A 570 -38.27 -12.29 -10.88
C ALA A 570 -38.07 -11.40 -9.64
N LEU A 571 -39.08 -10.61 -9.29
CA LEU A 571 -39.07 -9.77 -8.09
C LEU A 571 -39.21 -10.59 -6.82
N GLN A 572 -40.06 -11.62 -6.82
CA GLN A 572 -40.17 -12.55 -5.68
C GLN A 572 -38.85 -13.32 -5.46
N VAL A 573 -38.22 -13.79 -6.55
CA VAL A 573 -36.92 -14.47 -6.53
C VAL A 573 -35.83 -13.55 -5.96
N ALA A 574 -35.80 -12.30 -6.42
CA ALA A 574 -34.90 -11.27 -5.91
C ALA A 574 -35.16 -10.95 -4.41
N GLY A 575 -36.43 -10.87 -4.02
CA GLY A 575 -36.85 -10.65 -2.63
C GLY A 575 -36.39 -11.76 -1.69
N LEU A 576 -36.55 -13.04 -2.09
CA LEU A 576 -36.09 -14.20 -1.30
C LEU A 576 -34.59 -14.16 -1.05
N LEU A 577 -33.79 -13.97 -2.11
CA LEU A 577 -32.34 -13.88 -1.94
C LEU A 577 -31.95 -12.63 -1.13
N GLY A 578 -32.67 -11.52 -1.31
CA GLY A 578 -32.47 -10.31 -0.51
C GLY A 578 -32.65 -10.54 0.99
N VAL A 579 -33.68 -11.29 1.38
CA VAL A 579 -33.90 -11.73 2.77
C VAL A 579 -32.73 -12.61 3.23
N GLY A 580 -32.24 -13.50 2.38
CA GLY A 580 -31.05 -14.31 2.65
C GLY A 580 -29.78 -13.49 2.94
N LEU A 581 -29.53 -12.43 2.16
CA LEU A 581 -28.39 -11.53 2.33
C LEU A 581 -28.49 -10.70 3.62
N VAL A 582 -29.67 -10.17 3.93
CA VAL A 582 -29.89 -9.34 5.14
C VAL A 582 -29.70 -10.16 6.43
N TYR A 583 -30.16 -11.41 6.43
CA TYR A 583 -30.08 -12.34 7.56
C TYR A 583 -28.90 -13.32 7.47
N GLU A 584 -27.89 -13.01 6.65
CA GLU A 584 -26.74 -13.89 6.47
C GLU A 584 -26.03 -14.18 7.80
N GLY A 585 -25.85 -15.47 8.12
CA GLY A 585 -25.22 -15.93 9.35
C GLY A 585 -26.00 -15.65 10.64
N ALA A 586 -27.22 -15.11 10.58
CA ALA A 586 -28.01 -14.78 11.76
C ALA A 586 -28.80 -15.95 12.35
N ALA A 587 -28.99 -17.03 11.57
CA ALA A 587 -29.82 -18.19 11.94
C ALA A 587 -31.23 -17.81 12.45
N HIS A 588 -31.84 -16.76 11.90
CA HIS A 588 -33.14 -16.29 12.38
C HIS A 588 -34.25 -17.31 12.12
N ARG A 589 -34.84 -17.82 13.21
CA ARG A 589 -35.80 -18.93 13.22
C ARG A 589 -36.96 -18.77 12.24
N ARG A 590 -37.71 -17.66 12.32
CA ARG A 590 -38.92 -17.45 11.49
C ARG A 590 -38.55 -17.42 10.01
N THR A 591 -37.48 -16.71 9.65
CA THR A 591 -37.01 -16.63 8.27
C THR A 591 -36.57 -17.98 7.76
N ALA A 592 -35.86 -18.78 8.56
CA ALA A 592 -35.45 -20.13 8.18
C ALA A 592 -36.64 -21.07 7.95
N GLU A 593 -37.67 -21.01 8.81
CA GLU A 593 -38.91 -21.78 8.65
C GLU A 593 -39.65 -21.42 7.35
N VAL A 594 -39.82 -20.12 7.09
CA VAL A 594 -40.46 -19.62 5.86
C VAL A 594 -39.68 -20.06 4.62
N LEU A 595 -38.37 -19.85 4.59
CA LEU A 595 -37.54 -20.24 3.44
C LEU A 595 -37.55 -21.76 3.21
N LEU A 596 -37.58 -22.57 4.28
CA LEU A 596 -37.68 -24.02 4.17
C LEU A 596 -39.02 -24.48 3.57
N ALA A 597 -40.12 -23.78 3.87
CA ALA A 597 -41.41 -24.01 3.24
C ALA A 597 -41.40 -23.61 1.75
N GLU A 598 -40.78 -22.47 1.43
CA GLU A 598 -40.72 -21.95 0.06
C GLU A 598 -39.87 -22.79 -0.91
N ILE A 599 -38.89 -23.56 -0.43
CA ILE A 599 -38.16 -24.53 -1.27
C ILE A 599 -39.13 -25.53 -1.90
N GLY A 600 -40.12 -26.01 -1.13
CA GLY A 600 -41.10 -27.01 -1.53
C GLY A 600 -42.45 -26.45 -2.02
N ARG A 601 -42.50 -25.17 -2.44
CA ARG A 601 -43.75 -24.47 -2.79
C ARG A 601 -44.56 -25.23 -3.87
N PRO A 602 -45.85 -25.56 -3.62
CA PRO A 602 -46.69 -26.23 -4.61
C PRO A 602 -47.07 -25.30 -5.78
N PRO A 603 -47.37 -25.83 -6.98
CA PRO A 603 -47.84 -25.03 -8.10
C PRO A 603 -49.29 -24.57 -7.91
N GLY A 604 -49.64 -23.42 -8.48
CA GLY A 604 -50.98 -22.81 -8.35
C GLY A 604 -51.06 -21.77 -7.23
N PRO A 605 -52.27 -21.36 -6.81
CA PRO A 605 -53.57 -21.83 -7.30
C PRO A 605 -53.84 -21.47 -8.77
N GLU A 606 -54.62 -22.29 -9.47
CA GLU A 606 -55.08 -22.05 -10.85
C GLU A 606 -53.94 -21.80 -11.87
N MET A 607 -53.68 -20.54 -12.23
CA MET A 607 -52.63 -20.13 -13.19
C MET A 607 -51.41 -19.48 -12.53
N GLU A 608 -51.42 -19.32 -11.20
CA GLU A 608 -50.32 -18.72 -10.47
C GLU A 608 -49.15 -19.69 -10.25
N ASN A 609 -47.96 -19.15 -10.01
CA ASN A 609 -46.76 -19.88 -9.57
C ASN A 609 -46.36 -21.06 -10.48
N SER A 610 -46.60 -20.96 -11.78
CA SER A 610 -46.27 -21.99 -12.77
C SER A 610 -44.98 -21.70 -13.56
N VAL A 611 -44.56 -20.43 -13.63
CA VAL A 611 -43.40 -19.97 -14.41
C VAL A 611 -42.14 -19.99 -13.55
N ASP A 612 -41.01 -20.40 -14.12
CA ASP A 612 -39.64 -20.30 -13.56
C ASP A 612 -39.49 -20.76 -12.10
N ARG A 613 -40.24 -21.78 -11.69
CA ARG A 613 -40.28 -22.28 -10.30
C ARG A 613 -38.93 -22.81 -9.82
N GLU A 614 -38.12 -23.32 -10.74
CA GLU A 614 -36.76 -23.81 -10.46
C GLU A 614 -35.87 -22.68 -9.91
N SER A 615 -35.93 -21.48 -10.49
CA SER A 615 -35.19 -20.30 -10.01
C SER A 615 -35.65 -19.84 -8.62
N TYR A 616 -36.95 -19.95 -8.33
CA TYR A 616 -37.52 -19.59 -7.03
C TYR A 616 -37.10 -20.56 -5.93
N SER A 617 -37.23 -21.86 -6.17
CA SER A 617 -36.79 -22.90 -5.23
C SER A 617 -35.27 -22.82 -4.99
N LEU A 618 -34.49 -22.58 -6.04
CA LEU A 618 -33.05 -22.34 -5.93
C LEU A 618 -32.76 -21.10 -5.06
N ALA A 619 -33.43 -19.97 -5.29
CA ALA A 619 -33.22 -18.76 -4.49
C ALA A 619 -33.62 -18.94 -3.03
N ALA A 620 -34.71 -19.66 -2.74
CA ALA A 620 -35.10 -20.02 -1.38
C ALA A 620 -34.05 -20.90 -0.70
N GLY A 621 -33.49 -21.88 -1.42
CA GLY A 621 -32.40 -22.74 -0.94
C GLY A 621 -31.11 -21.98 -0.66
N LEU A 622 -30.69 -21.12 -1.59
CA LEU A 622 -29.52 -20.24 -1.41
C LEU A 622 -29.71 -19.27 -0.25
N ALA A 623 -30.90 -18.64 -0.15
CA ALA A 623 -31.24 -17.74 0.95
C ALA A 623 -31.20 -18.49 2.30
N LEU A 624 -31.77 -19.69 2.39
CA LEU A 624 -31.72 -20.51 3.60
C LEU A 624 -30.28 -20.88 3.96
N GLY A 625 -29.47 -21.24 2.95
CA GLY A 625 -28.03 -21.52 3.12
C GLY A 625 -27.25 -20.31 3.62
N LEU A 626 -27.56 -19.10 3.17
CA LEU A 626 -26.98 -17.84 3.67
C LEU A 626 -27.41 -17.57 5.11
N VAL A 627 -28.69 -17.74 5.45
CA VAL A 627 -29.19 -17.52 6.82
C VAL A 627 -28.58 -18.50 7.81
N THR A 628 -28.39 -19.75 7.40
CA THR A 628 -27.86 -20.85 8.24
C THR A 628 -26.36 -21.11 8.04
N LEU A 629 -25.65 -20.19 7.38
CA LEU A 629 -24.26 -20.35 6.97
C LEU A 629 -23.37 -20.80 8.14
N LYS A 630 -22.70 -21.96 8.00
CA LYS A 630 -21.81 -22.56 9.01
C LYS A 630 -22.48 -22.96 10.35
N HIS A 631 -23.81 -22.92 10.48
CA HIS A 631 -24.51 -23.25 11.72
C HIS A 631 -24.91 -24.74 11.85
N GLY A 632 -24.56 -25.59 10.88
CA GLY A 632 -24.99 -27.00 10.84
C GLY A 632 -24.55 -27.85 12.03
N GLY A 633 -23.36 -27.59 12.62
CA GLY A 633 -22.87 -28.33 13.78
C GLY A 633 -23.55 -27.95 15.11
N HIS A 634 -24.12 -26.74 15.19
CA HIS A 634 -24.79 -26.21 16.38
C HIS A 634 -26.01 -25.40 15.96
N PRO A 635 -27.18 -26.03 15.73
CA PRO A 635 -28.38 -25.32 15.30
C PRO A 635 -28.89 -24.42 16.44
N ALA A 636 -28.51 -23.15 16.43
CA ALA A 636 -28.94 -22.16 17.40
C ALA A 636 -30.45 -21.89 17.26
N GLY A 637 -31.29 -22.57 18.05
CA GLY A 637 -32.75 -22.37 18.06
C GLY A 637 -33.52 -22.96 16.85
N LEU A 638 -32.87 -23.83 16.07
CA LEU A 638 -33.43 -24.48 14.87
C LEU A 638 -33.60 -26.00 15.00
N SER A 639 -33.30 -26.57 16.18
CA SER A 639 -33.27 -28.03 16.40
C SER A 639 -34.63 -28.71 16.31
N ASP A 640 -35.72 -27.99 16.54
CA ASP A 640 -37.10 -28.48 16.45
C ASP A 640 -37.64 -28.50 15.01
N LEU A 641 -37.12 -27.66 14.11
CA LEU A 641 -37.52 -27.58 12.71
C LEU A 641 -37.01 -28.76 11.87
N ASN A 642 -36.02 -29.53 12.38
CA ASN A 642 -35.34 -30.61 11.64
C ASN A 642 -34.99 -30.19 10.20
N VAL A 643 -34.34 -29.02 10.08
CA VAL A 643 -33.95 -28.43 8.79
C VAL A 643 -33.14 -29.41 7.94
N PRO A 644 -32.10 -30.11 8.46
CA PRO A 644 -31.30 -31.03 7.65
C PRO A 644 -32.09 -32.18 7.04
N ASP A 645 -32.98 -32.81 7.84
CA ASP A 645 -33.80 -33.93 7.38
C ASP A 645 -34.82 -33.51 6.32
N THR A 646 -35.37 -32.31 6.49
CA THR A 646 -36.32 -31.73 5.52
C THR A 646 -35.62 -31.40 4.20
N LEU A 647 -34.40 -30.85 4.24
CA LEU A 647 -33.60 -30.61 3.04
C LEU A 647 -33.15 -31.92 2.37
N HIS A 648 -32.74 -32.92 3.16
CA HIS A 648 -32.42 -34.24 2.64
C HIS A 648 -33.63 -34.87 1.93
N TYR A 649 -34.81 -34.72 2.50
CA TYR A 649 -36.06 -35.15 1.90
C TYR A 649 -36.38 -34.42 0.58
N TYR A 650 -36.13 -33.11 0.48
CA TYR A 650 -36.26 -32.38 -0.79
C TYR A 650 -35.20 -32.76 -1.82
N MET A 651 -34.03 -33.27 -1.40
CA MET A 651 -32.96 -33.71 -2.29
C MET A 651 -33.15 -35.12 -2.86
N VAL A 652 -33.60 -36.07 -2.04
CA VAL A 652 -33.74 -37.50 -2.41
C VAL A 652 -35.16 -37.82 -2.88
N GLY A 653 -36.14 -37.08 -2.38
CA GLY A 653 -37.54 -37.23 -2.74
C GLY A 653 -38.31 -38.14 -1.78
N GLY A 654 -39.63 -38.00 -1.80
CA GLY A 654 -40.56 -38.74 -0.95
C GLY A 654 -41.99 -38.23 -1.09
N ASN A 655 -42.91 -38.74 -0.27
CA ASN A 655 -44.33 -38.35 -0.31
C ASN A 655 -44.53 -36.95 0.25
N LYS A 656 -45.13 -36.03 -0.53
CA LYS A 656 -45.38 -34.63 -0.15
C LYS A 656 -45.93 -34.51 1.27
N ARG A 657 -45.36 -33.60 2.06
CA ARG A 657 -45.90 -33.27 3.38
C ARG A 657 -47.29 -32.63 3.20
N PRO A 658 -48.28 -32.99 4.02
CA PRO A 658 -49.61 -32.38 3.94
C PRO A 658 -49.54 -30.89 4.27
N LEU A 659 -50.18 -30.06 3.45
CA LEU A 659 -50.27 -28.62 3.68
C LEU A 659 -51.03 -28.34 5.00
N THR A 660 -50.48 -27.48 5.84
CA THR A 660 -51.03 -27.11 7.15
C THR A 660 -51.51 -25.65 7.16
N GLY A 661 -52.56 -25.34 7.93
CA GLY A 661 -53.04 -23.97 8.13
C GLY A 661 -53.62 -23.32 6.87
N SER A 662 -53.40 -22.02 6.71
CA SER A 662 -53.95 -21.17 5.63
C SER A 662 -53.54 -21.60 4.21
N GLN A 663 -52.40 -22.29 4.05
CA GLN A 663 -51.99 -22.80 2.74
C GLN A 663 -52.92 -23.92 2.23
N LYS A 664 -53.55 -24.69 3.12
CA LYS A 664 -54.49 -25.74 2.72
C LYS A 664 -55.72 -25.17 2.01
N ASP A 665 -56.18 -24.01 2.45
CA ASP A 665 -57.34 -23.33 1.87
C ASP A 665 -56.98 -22.66 0.53
N LYS A 666 -55.78 -22.05 0.44
CA LYS A 666 -55.28 -21.40 -0.79
C LYS A 666 -55.08 -22.40 -1.94
N TYR A 667 -54.46 -23.55 -1.67
CA TYR A 667 -54.13 -24.56 -2.68
C TYR A 667 -55.22 -25.64 -2.84
N LYS A 668 -56.46 -25.34 -2.47
CA LYS A 668 -57.60 -26.25 -2.66
C LYS A 668 -57.86 -26.55 -4.14
N THR A 669 -57.66 -25.55 -4.99
CA THR A 669 -57.73 -25.69 -6.45
C THR A 669 -56.32 -25.95 -6.99
N PRO A 670 -56.07 -27.08 -7.69
CA PRO A 670 -54.76 -27.37 -8.25
C PRO A 670 -54.44 -26.46 -9.45
N SER A 671 -53.17 -26.38 -9.82
CA SER A 671 -52.75 -25.63 -11.01
C SER A 671 -53.26 -26.25 -12.33
N PHE A 672 -53.57 -25.39 -13.31
CA PHE A 672 -54.00 -25.80 -14.65
C PHE A 672 -52.83 -26.11 -15.59
N GLN A 673 -51.63 -25.61 -15.30
CA GLN A 673 -50.45 -25.78 -16.18
C GLN A 673 -49.54 -26.92 -15.77
N ILE A 674 -49.38 -27.16 -14.46
CA ILE A 674 -48.47 -28.17 -13.92
C ILE A 674 -49.27 -29.20 -13.15
N ARG A 675 -49.00 -30.49 -13.39
CA ARG A 675 -49.59 -31.59 -12.62
C ARG A 675 -48.47 -32.34 -11.92
N GLU A 676 -48.36 -32.14 -10.62
CA GLU A 676 -47.43 -32.89 -9.79
C GLU A 676 -48.12 -34.11 -9.15
N GLY A 677 -47.36 -35.20 -9.00
CA GLY A 677 -47.81 -36.40 -8.28
C GLY A 677 -47.84 -36.23 -6.76
N SER A 678 -48.01 -37.36 -6.07
CA SER A 678 -47.92 -37.45 -4.60
C SER A 678 -46.49 -37.34 -4.08
N SER A 679 -45.49 -37.49 -4.94
CA SER A 679 -44.07 -37.31 -4.62
C SER A 679 -43.62 -35.86 -4.83
N VAL A 680 -42.59 -35.45 -4.09
CA VAL A 680 -41.88 -34.18 -4.31
C VAL A 680 -41.26 -34.16 -5.69
N ASN A 681 -41.32 -33.00 -6.34
CA ASN A 681 -40.63 -32.79 -7.61
C ASN A 681 -39.14 -32.50 -7.38
N LEU A 682 -38.31 -33.49 -7.70
CA LEU A 682 -36.85 -33.40 -7.55
C LEU A 682 -36.24 -32.36 -8.47
N ASP A 683 -36.78 -32.18 -9.68
CA ASP A 683 -36.21 -31.26 -10.68
C ASP A 683 -36.25 -29.80 -10.22
N VAL A 684 -37.20 -29.47 -9.34
CA VAL A 684 -37.36 -28.13 -8.77
C VAL A 684 -36.60 -27.99 -7.45
N THR A 685 -36.79 -28.95 -6.52
CA THR A 685 -36.40 -28.78 -5.11
C THR A 685 -34.97 -29.26 -4.79
N ALA A 686 -34.44 -30.22 -5.56
CA ALA A 686 -33.12 -30.81 -5.30
C ALA A 686 -31.95 -29.80 -5.36
N PRO A 687 -31.82 -28.89 -6.34
CA PRO A 687 -30.66 -28.00 -6.42
C PRO A 687 -30.59 -27.02 -5.24
N GLY A 688 -31.73 -26.41 -4.87
CA GLY A 688 -31.83 -25.52 -3.72
C GLY A 688 -31.52 -26.23 -2.40
N ALA A 689 -32.07 -27.43 -2.19
CA ALA A 689 -31.84 -28.21 -0.98
C ALA A 689 -30.39 -28.69 -0.83
N THR A 690 -29.77 -29.12 -1.95
CA THR A 690 -28.38 -29.58 -1.99
C THR A 690 -27.41 -28.47 -1.58
N LEU A 691 -27.56 -27.28 -2.18
CA LEU A 691 -26.72 -26.13 -1.86
C LEU A 691 -26.98 -25.57 -0.45
N ALA A 692 -28.23 -25.55 0.01
CA ALA A 692 -28.57 -25.15 1.37
C ALA A 692 -27.85 -26.02 2.41
N LEU A 693 -27.87 -27.35 2.23
CA LEU A 693 -27.15 -28.29 3.09
C LEU A 693 -25.63 -28.07 3.03
N GLY A 694 -25.07 -27.87 1.84
CA GLY A 694 -23.65 -27.58 1.65
C GLY A 694 -23.19 -26.31 2.38
N LEU A 695 -23.97 -25.22 2.30
CA LEU A 695 -23.69 -23.95 2.98
C LEU A 695 -23.91 -24.01 4.49
N MET A 696 -24.95 -24.71 4.94
CA MET A 696 -25.24 -24.89 6.37
C MET A 696 -24.10 -25.64 7.08
N TYR A 697 -23.56 -26.70 6.45
CA TYR A 697 -22.49 -27.53 7.00
C TYR A 697 -21.09 -27.19 6.46
N LEU A 698 -20.92 -26.02 5.84
CA LEU A 698 -19.66 -25.57 5.25
C LEU A 698 -18.50 -25.62 6.26
N GLY A 699 -17.45 -26.38 5.93
CA GLY A 699 -16.25 -26.50 6.76
C GLY A 699 -16.45 -27.16 8.12
N THR A 700 -17.56 -27.89 8.33
CA THR A 700 -17.84 -28.61 9.60
C THR A 700 -17.21 -30.01 9.66
N ALA A 701 -16.77 -30.56 8.53
CA ALA A 701 -16.23 -31.92 8.40
C ALA A 701 -17.18 -33.03 8.90
N ASN A 702 -18.50 -32.80 8.88
CA ASN A 702 -19.49 -33.80 9.28
C ASN A 702 -19.67 -34.87 8.19
N LYS A 703 -19.10 -36.05 8.42
CA LYS A 703 -19.14 -37.17 7.46
C LYS A 703 -20.54 -37.70 7.21
N ALA A 704 -21.42 -37.73 8.22
CA ALA A 704 -22.76 -38.29 8.07
C ALA A 704 -23.59 -37.54 7.01
N VAL A 705 -23.55 -36.20 7.03
CA VAL A 705 -24.25 -35.37 6.05
C VAL A 705 -23.50 -35.35 4.71
N ALA A 706 -22.17 -35.41 4.73
CA ALA A 706 -21.36 -35.51 3.51
C ALA A 706 -21.65 -36.82 2.73
N ASP A 707 -21.92 -37.92 3.43
CA ASP A 707 -22.25 -39.22 2.81
C ASP A 707 -23.64 -39.22 2.17
N TRP A 708 -24.58 -38.40 2.66
CA TRP A 708 -25.88 -38.18 1.98
C TRP A 708 -25.71 -37.56 0.60
N MET A 709 -24.63 -36.79 0.41
CA MET A 709 -24.29 -36.10 -0.84
C MET A 709 -23.39 -36.96 -1.75
N ALA A 710 -23.05 -38.19 -1.35
CA ALA A 710 -22.18 -39.04 -2.14
C ALA A 710 -22.83 -39.36 -3.51
N PRO A 711 -22.03 -39.40 -4.59
CA PRO A 711 -22.52 -39.88 -5.88
C PRO A 711 -22.99 -41.35 -5.74
N PRO A 712 -24.09 -41.74 -6.42
CA PRO A 712 -24.61 -43.10 -6.32
C PRO A 712 -23.58 -44.17 -6.72
N ALA A 713 -23.47 -45.23 -5.92
CA ALA A 713 -22.47 -46.29 -6.11
C ALA A 713 -22.88 -47.34 -7.16
N THR A 714 -24.15 -47.39 -7.58
CA THR A 714 -24.70 -48.39 -8.52
C THR A 714 -25.36 -47.70 -9.70
N GLN A 715 -25.28 -48.30 -10.90
CA GLN A 715 -25.95 -47.81 -12.12
C GLN A 715 -27.46 -47.55 -11.90
N TYR A 716 -28.17 -48.48 -11.27
CA TYR A 716 -29.60 -48.31 -11.00
C TYR A 716 -29.94 -47.01 -10.25
N LEU A 717 -29.17 -46.67 -9.21
CA LEU A 717 -29.37 -45.42 -8.46
C LEU A 717 -28.91 -44.18 -9.21
N LEU A 718 -28.01 -44.33 -10.18
CA LEU A 718 -27.56 -43.24 -11.05
C LEU A 718 -28.72 -42.75 -11.94
N ASP A 719 -29.55 -43.67 -12.43
CA ASP A 719 -30.69 -43.37 -13.32
C ASP A 719 -31.78 -42.51 -12.62
N PHE A 720 -31.84 -42.50 -11.28
CA PHE A 720 -32.77 -41.67 -10.51
C PHE A 720 -32.28 -40.23 -10.31
N VAL A 721 -31.02 -39.92 -10.66
CA VAL A 721 -30.42 -38.60 -10.41
C VAL A 721 -29.97 -37.99 -11.72
N ARG A 722 -30.54 -36.83 -12.05
CA ARG A 722 -30.09 -36.05 -13.21
C ARG A 722 -28.59 -35.71 -13.08
N PRO A 723 -27.77 -35.90 -14.13
CA PRO A 723 -26.32 -35.70 -14.06
C PRO A 723 -25.90 -34.29 -13.58
N ASP A 724 -26.67 -33.27 -13.97
CA ASP A 724 -26.46 -31.88 -13.55
C ASP A 724 -26.51 -31.69 -12.01
N PHE A 725 -27.34 -32.48 -11.32
CA PHE A 725 -27.45 -32.44 -9.86
C PHE A 725 -26.28 -33.17 -9.19
N LEU A 726 -25.63 -34.12 -9.87
CA LEU A 726 -24.41 -34.76 -9.36
C LEU A 726 -23.28 -33.74 -9.19
N LEU A 727 -23.19 -32.78 -10.11
CA LEU A 727 -22.25 -31.66 -9.99
C LEU A 727 -22.46 -30.91 -8.67
N LEU A 728 -23.72 -30.53 -8.37
CA LEU A 728 -24.08 -29.81 -7.13
C LEU A 728 -23.90 -30.66 -5.87
N ARG A 729 -24.15 -31.98 -5.95
CA ARG A 729 -23.92 -32.92 -4.84
C ARG A 729 -22.44 -33.04 -4.50
N VAL A 730 -21.58 -33.25 -5.50
CA VAL A 730 -20.13 -33.33 -5.32
C VAL A 730 -19.57 -32.00 -4.81
N LEU A 731 -20.05 -30.87 -5.33
CA LEU A 731 -19.73 -29.55 -4.81
C LEU A 731 -20.10 -29.45 -3.33
N SER A 732 -21.35 -29.75 -2.97
CA SER A 732 -21.84 -29.62 -1.58
C SER A 732 -21.13 -30.57 -0.62
N ARG A 733 -20.83 -31.79 -1.07
CA ARG A 733 -20.00 -32.74 -0.32
C ARG A 733 -18.61 -32.17 -0.03
N SER A 734 -17.98 -31.57 -1.05
CA SER A 734 -16.65 -30.96 -0.93
C SER A 734 -16.67 -29.72 -0.03
N LEU A 735 -17.74 -28.93 -0.05
CA LEU A 735 -17.95 -27.79 0.87
C LEU A 735 -18.03 -28.25 2.34
N ILE A 736 -18.71 -29.37 2.61
CA ILE A 736 -18.78 -29.93 3.96
C ILE A 736 -17.39 -30.43 4.40
N LEU A 737 -16.69 -31.13 3.51
CA LEU A 737 -15.33 -31.67 3.71
C LEU A 737 -14.23 -30.68 3.27
N TRP A 738 -14.40 -29.40 3.57
CA TRP A 738 -13.55 -28.30 3.07
C TRP A 738 -12.04 -28.45 3.33
N ASN A 739 -11.66 -29.16 4.39
CA ASN A 739 -10.27 -29.36 4.80
C ASN A 739 -9.61 -30.57 4.12
N GLU A 740 -10.40 -31.48 3.53
CA GLU A 740 -9.91 -32.66 2.80
C GLU A 740 -9.68 -32.37 1.31
N ILE A 741 -9.91 -31.13 0.84
CA ILE A 741 -9.68 -30.71 -0.54
C ILE A 741 -8.17 -30.54 -0.78
N ASP A 742 -7.65 -31.30 -1.74
CA ASP A 742 -6.25 -31.31 -2.14
C ASP A 742 -6.11 -30.91 -3.63
N PRO A 743 -5.14 -30.05 -4.03
CA PRO A 743 -5.01 -29.57 -5.41
C PRO A 743 -4.47 -30.60 -6.41
N SER A 744 -4.39 -31.88 -6.05
CA SER A 744 -3.89 -32.95 -6.91
C SER A 744 -4.95 -33.49 -7.88
N LYS A 745 -4.47 -34.02 -9.02
CA LYS A 745 -5.31 -34.74 -10.00
C LYS A 745 -5.93 -35.99 -9.39
N GLU A 746 -5.18 -36.67 -8.52
CA GLU A 746 -5.62 -37.88 -7.82
C GLU A 746 -6.82 -37.61 -6.94
N TRP A 747 -6.86 -36.46 -6.26
CA TRP A 747 -8.01 -36.06 -5.45
C TRP A 747 -9.28 -35.87 -6.30
N VAL A 748 -9.18 -35.18 -7.45
CA VAL A 748 -10.31 -34.97 -8.35
C VAL A 748 -10.85 -36.31 -8.88
N GLU A 749 -9.95 -37.20 -9.31
CA GLU A 749 -10.33 -38.53 -9.78
C GLU A 749 -10.92 -39.43 -8.68
N SER A 750 -10.52 -39.23 -7.42
CA SER A 750 -11.05 -39.99 -6.28
C SER A 750 -12.52 -39.69 -5.97
N GLN A 751 -13.06 -38.54 -6.43
CA GLN A 751 -14.46 -38.20 -6.26
C GLN A 751 -15.38 -39.04 -7.16
N VAL A 752 -14.84 -39.67 -8.21
CA VAL A 752 -15.59 -40.53 -9.12
C VAL A 752 -15.71 -41.94 -8.53
N PRO A 753 -16.93 -42.49 -8.37
CA PRO A 753 -17.13 -43.86 -7.91
C PRO A 753 -16.37 -44.90 -8.76
N SER A 754 -15.81 -45.92 -8.11
CA SER A 754 -15.12 -47.03 -8.78
C SER A 754 -16.00 -47.80 -9.77
N THR A 755 -17.33 -47.74 -9.59
CA THR A 755 -18.32 -48.33 -10.50
C THR A 755 -18.39 -47.61 -11.85
N ILE A 756 -18.11 -46.30 -11.87
CA ILE A 756 -18.22 -45.44 -13.06
C ILE A 756 -16.87 -45.39 -13.79
N ARG A 757 -15.77 -45.24 -13.05
CA ARG A 757 -14.40 -45.05 -13.56
C ARG A 757 -13.96 -45.98 -14.72
N PRO A 758 -14.22 -47.30 -14.74
CA PRO A 758 -13.74 -48.19 -15.80
C PRO A 758 -14.49 -48.05 -17.14
N TYR A 759 -15.69 -47.47 -17.14
CA TYR A 759 -16.54 -47.34 -18.33
C TYR A 759 -16.53 -45.93 -18.94
N CYS A 760 -15.78 -44.99 -18.36
CA CYS A 760 -15.71 -43.59 -18.78
C CYS A 760 -14.70 -43.36 -19.90
N MET A 761 -15.09 -42.59 -20.92
CA MET A 761 -14.20 -42.19 -22.04
C MET A 761 -13.57 -43.37 -22.80
N VAL A 762 -14.16 -44.57 -22.69
CA VAL A 762 -13.78 -45.78 -23.42
C VAL A 762 -14.71 -45.99 -24.62
N THR A 763 -14.21 -46.60 -25.69
CA THR A 763 -15.03 -47.00 -26.84
C THR A 763 -16.06 -48.04 -26.38
N PRO A 764 -17.36 -47.88 -26.69
CA PRO A 764 -18.40 -48.76 -26.17
C PRO A 764 -18.17 -50.20 -26.63
N CYS A 765 -18.22 -51.14 -25.69
CA CYS A 765 -18.17 -52.56 -25.99
C CYS A 765 -19.60 -53.13 -25.96
N ASN A 766 -20.10 -53.60 -27.11
CA ASN A 766 -21.48 -54.08 -27.30
C ASN A 766 -21.81 -55.40 -26.56
N SER A 767 -20.93 -55.88 -25.67
CA SER A 767 -21.10 -57.15 -24.95
C SER A 767 -21.72 -57.01 -23.56
N LEU A 768 -21.84 -55.78 -23.04
CA LEU A 768 -22.36 -55.48 -21.70
C LEU A 768 -23.55 -54.51 -21.79
N ASP A 769 -24.59 -54.75 -20.99
CA ASP A 769 -25.80 -53.91 -20.86
C ASP A 769 -25.52 -52.68 -19.96
N VAL A 770 -24.56 -51.85 -20.40
CA VAL A 770 -24.12 -50.64 -19.67
C VAL A 770 -24.52 -49.41 -20.47
N ASP A 771 -25.21 -48.47 -19.82
CA ASP A 771 -25.52 -47.18 -20.41
C ASP A 771 -24.28 -46.26 -20.38
N TYR A 772 -23.51 -46.30 -21.47
CA TYR A 772 -22.33 -45.46 -21.62
C TYR A 772 -22.66 -43.95 -21.67
N GLU A 773 -23.88 -43.54 -22.05
CA GLU A 773 -24.27 -42.13 -22.07
C GLU A 773 -24.38 -41.60 -20.63
N ALA A 774 -25.19 -42.26 -19.80
CA ALA A 774 -25.37 -41.88 -18.39
C ALA A 774 -24.05 -41.89 -17.61
N MET A 775 -23.18 -42.90 -17.86
CA MET A 775 -21.86 -43.00 -17.22
C MET A 775 -20.94 -41.84 -17.61
N ASN A 776 -20.90 -41.47 -18.89
CA ASN A 776 -20.06 -40.36 -19.36
C ASN A 776 -20.60 -39.00 -18.91
N GLN A 777 -21.93 -38.81 -18.89
CA GLN A 777 -22.56 -37.59 -18.36
C GLN A 777 -22.31 -37.42 -16.86
N ALA A 778 -22.42 -38.50 -16.08
CA ALA A 778 -22.11 -38.49 -14.65
C ALA A 778 -20.64 -38.17 -14.39
N TYR A 779 -19.71 -38.79 -15.12
CA TYR A 779 -18.28 -38.52 -15.01
C TYR A 779 -17.96 -37.04 -15.26
N CYS A 780 -18.47 -36.47 -16.37
CA CYS A 780 -18.21 -35.07 -16.72
C CYS A 780 -18.69 -34.11 -15.61
N ASN A 781 -19.89 -34.33 -15.08
CA ASN A 781 -20.48 -33.48 -14.04
C ASN A 781 -19.81 -33.65 -12.67
N ILE A 782 -19.41 -34.87 -12.29
CA ILE A 782 -18.68 -35.13 -11.04
C ILE A 782 -17.32 -34.43 -11.06
N VAL A 783 -16.57 -34.59 -12.15
CA VAL A 783 -15.25 -33.95 -12.33
C VAL A 783 -15.41 -32.43 -12.34
N ALA A 784 -16.40 -31.89 -13.07
CA ALA A 784 -16.67 -30.45 -13.06
C ALA A 784 -17.04 -29.92 -11.66
N GLY A 785 -17.82 -30.68 -10.88
CA GLY A 785 -18.19 -30.31 -9.51
C GLY A 785 -17.01 -30.32 -8.54
N ALA A 786 -16.13 -31.32 -8.64
CA ALA A 786 -14.89 -31.39 -7.86
C ALA A 786 -13.93 -30.24 -8.21
N CYS A 787 -13.74 -29.96 -9.50
CA CYS A 787 -12.93 -28.82 -9.95
C CYS A 787 -13.54 -27.47 -9.54
N PHE A 788 -14.87 -27.35 -9.51
CA PHE A 788 -15.53 -26.14 -9.02
C PHE A 788 -15.30 -25.92 -7.52
N ALA A 789 -15.37 -26.99 -6.72
CA ALA A 789 -14.99 -26.93 -5.31
C ALA A 789 -13.51 -26.53 -5.12
N LEU A 790 -12.61 -27.07 -5.95
CA LEU A 790 -11.19 -26.69 -5.96
C LEU A 790 -11.01 -25.20 -6.28
N GLY A 791 -11.74 -24.69 -7.28
CA GLY A 791 -11.74 -23.28 -7.64
C GLY A 791 -12.25 -22.35 -6.53
N LEU A 792 -13.25 -22.78 -5.76
CA LEU A 792 -13.75 -22.03 -4.60
C LEU A 792 -12.76 -22.05 -3.42
N LYS A 793 -12.09 -23.18 -3.17
CA LYS A 793 -11.11 -23.32 -2.07
C LYS A 793 -9.90 -22.41 -2.25
N PHE A 794 -9.37 -22.40 -3.47
CA PHE A 794 -8.17 -21.67 -3.85
C PHE A 794 -8.47 -20.34 -4.56
N ALA A 795 -9.70 -19.81 -4.42
CA ALA A 795 -10.11 -18.55 -5.03
C ALA A 795 -9.16 -17.41 -4.65
N GLY A 796 -8.57 -16.77 -5.66
CA GLY A 796 -7.64 -15.65 -5.51
C GLY A 796 -6.33 -15.97 -4.77
N THR A 797 -5.96 -17.24 -4.64
CA THR A 797 -4.69 -17.63 -3.98
C THR A 797 -3.50 -17.63 -4.93
N ALA A 798 -3.76 -17.77 -6.24
CA ALA A 798 -2.74 -17.95 -7.28
C ALA A 798 -1.77 -19.13 -7.02
N GLU A 799 -2.26 -20.19 -6.36
CA GLU A 799 -1.49 -21.41 -6.11
C GLU A 799 -1.24 -22.17 -7.43
N GLU A 800 0.03 -22.54 -7.69
CA GLU A 800 0.45 -23.12 -8.97
C GLU A 800 -0.09 -24.55 -9.17
N GLU A 801 -0.07 -25.40 -8.13
CA GLU A 801 -0.53 -26.79 -8.22
C GLU A 801 -2.02 -26.89 -8.58
N ALA A 802 -2.86 -26.05 -7.96
CA ALA A 802 -4.29 -25.99 -8.25
C ALA A 802 -4.55 -25.52 -9.69
N TYR A 803 -3.75 -24.58 -10.17
CA TYR A 803 -3.82 -24.09 -11.54
C TYR A 803 -3.44 -25.17 -12.56
N ASP A 804 -2.35 -25.90 -12.35
CA ASP A 804 -1.91 -26.96 -13.25
C ASP A 804 -2.94 -28.10 -13.36
N THR A 805 -3.53 -28.48 -12.23
CA THR A 805 -4.61 -29.50 -12.19
C THR A 805 -5.85 -29.04 -12.94
N LEU A 806 -6.34 -27.81 -12.68
CA LEU A 806 -7.52 -27.28 -13.37
C LEU A 806 -7.26 -27.06 -14.87
N MET A 807 -6.07 -26.58 -15.24
CA MET A 807 -5.70 -26.36 -16.63
C MET A 807 -5.60 -27.67 -17.40
N HIS A 808 -5.10 -28.74 -16.76
CA HIS A 808 -5.11 -30.08 -17.33
C HIS A 808 -6.53 -30.54 -17.71
N PHE A 809 -7.50 -30.41 -16.79
CA PHE A 809 -8.89 -30.77 -17.08
C PHE A 809 -9.52 -29.83 -18.13
N CYS A 810 -9.23 -28.53 -18.11
CA CYS A 810 -9.67 -27.60 -19.17
C CYS A 810 -9.21 -28.05 -20.57
N HIS A 811 -7.93 -28.43 -20.71
CA HIS A 811 -7.39 -28.94 -21.97
C HIS A 811 -7.99 -30.29 -22.35
N MET A 812 -8.20 -31.19 -21.39
CA MET A 812 -8.89 -32.46 -21.59
C MET A 812 -10.28 -32.23 -22.18
N PHE A 813 -11.13 -31.43 -21.51
CA PHE A 813 -12.50 -31.13 -21.97
C PHE A 813 -12.52 -30.41 -23.31
N THR A 814 -11.59 -29.48 -23.55
CA THR A 814 -11.44 -28.83 -24.86
C THR A 814 -11.13 -29.85 -25.96
N SER A 815 -10.22 -30.80 -25.70
CA SER A 815 -9.88 -31.86 -26.67
C SER A 815 -11.04 -32.83 -26.92
N LEU A 816 -11.90 -33.06 -25.92
CA LEU A 816 -13.06 -33.95 -26.03
C LEU A 816 -14.10 -33.38 -26.99
N THR A 817 -14.29 -32.05 -27.04
CA THR A 817 -15.28 -31.43 -27.94
C THR A 817 -15.09 -31.78 -29.43
N ALA A 818 -13.87 -32.12 -29.84
CA ALA A 818 -13.54 -32.50 -31.23
C ALA A 818 -13.65 -34.01 -31.51
N LYS A 819 -13.82 -34.86 -30.48
CA LYS A 819 -13.85 -36.33 -30.62
C LYS A 819 -15.29 -36.84 -30.73
N SER A 820 -15.48 -38.00 -31.38
CA SER A 820 -16.78 -38.69 -31.47
C SER A 820 -17.36 -39.09 -30.11
N ILE A 821 -16.52 -39.27 -29.09
CA ILE A 821 -16.94 -39.53 -27.70
C ILE A 821 -17.82 -38.39 -27.15
N ALA A 822 -17.69 -37.17 -27.65
CA ALA A 822 -18.56 -36.06 -27.26
C ALA A 822 -20.01 -36.22 -27.70
N GLU A 823 -20.28 -37.06 -28.71
CA GLU A 823 -21.64 -37.39 -29.14
C GLU A 823 -22.30 -38.36 -28.17
N LEU A 824 -21.53 -39.26 -27.55
CA LEU A 824 -22.01 -40.19 -26.52
C LEU A 824 -22.30 -39.49 -25.18
N ALA A 825 -21.47 -38.52 -24.78
CA ALA A 825 -21.65 -37.80 -23.51
C ALA A 825 -22.64 -36.62 -23.61
N GLY A 826 -23.03 -36.22 -24.82
CA GLY A 826 -23.78 -35.00 -25.08
C GLY A 826 -22.88 -33.76 -25.14
N LYS A 827 -22.85 -33.10 -26.31
CA LYS A 827 -22.01 -31.92 -26.55
C LYS A 827 -22.38 -30.74 -25.62
N SER A 828 -23.65 -30.60 -25.25
CA SER A 828 -24.13 -29.57 -24.32
C SER A 828 -23.60 -29.76 -22.90
N THR A 829 -23.60 -30.99 -22.40
CA THR A 829 -23.05 -31.34 -21.08
C THR A 829 -21.56 -30.99 -21.01
N ILE A 830 -20.79 -31.37 -22.03
CA ILE A 830 -19.36 -31.06 -22.13
C ILE A 830 -19.12 -29.55 -22.14
N GLU A 831 -19.90 -28.79 -22.93
CA GLU A 831 -19.78 -27.32 -22.97
C GLU A 831 -20.09 -26.69 -21.61
N THR A 832 -21.13 -27.17 -20.90
CA THR A 832 -21.43 -26.68 -19.54
C THR A 832 -20.32 -27.00 -18.54
N CYS A 833 -19.76 -28.21 -18.58
CA CYS A 833 -18.65 -28.61 -17.72
C CYS A 833 -17.38 -27.79 -18.04
N LEU A 834 -17.09 -27.55 -19.32
CA LEU A 834 -15.97 -26.72 -19.76
C LEU A 834 -16.11 -25.27 -19.26
N ASN A 835 -17.31 -24.70 -19.31
CA ASN A 835 -17.57 -23.36 -18.78
C ASN A 835 -17.36 -23.27 -17.26
N VAL A 836 -17.78 -24.29 -16.51
CA VAL A 836 -17.55 -24.37 -15.06
C VAL A 836 -16.06 -24.52 -14.73
N LEU A 837 -15.33 -25.37 -15.46
CA LEU A 837 -13.88 -25.54 -15.33
C LEU A 837 -13.12 -24.24 -15.63
N LEU A 838 -13.52 -23.55 -16.71
CA LEU A 838 -12.95 -22.27 -17.11
C LEU A 838 -13.15 -21.19 -16.05
N LEU A 839 -14.33 -21.12 -15.45
CA LEU A 839 -14.58 -20.23 -14.30
C LEU A 839 -13.74 -20.65 -13.09
N SER A 840 -13.61 -21.95 -12.82
CA SER A 840 -12.84 -22.48 -11.69
C SER A 840 -11.37 -22.10 -11.78
N VAL A 841 -10.73 -22.28 -12.94
CA VAL A 841 -9.33 -21.89 -13.13
C VAL A 841 -9.16 -20.36 -13.08
N SER A 842 -10.15 -19.61 -13.57
CA SER A 842 -10.13 -18.14 -13.51
C SER A 842 -10.36 -17.60 -12.10
N MET A 843 -11.11 -18.31 -11.24
CA MET A 843 -11.26 -17.97 -9.81
C MET A 843 -9.94 -18.13 -9.05
N VAL A 844 -9.18 -19.22 -9.29
CA VAL A 844 -7.87 -19.43 -8.65
C VAL A 844 -6.89 -18.31 -9.02
N MET A 845 -6.86 -17.95 -10.30
CA MET A 845 -5.96 -16.94 -10.87
C MET A 845 -6.57 -15.53 -10.95
N ALA A 846 -7.62 -15.24 -10.16
CA ALA A 846 -8.34 -13.98 -10.22
C ALA A 846 -7.42 -12.77 -9.93
N GLY A 847 -7.43 -11.78 -10.83
CA GLY A 847 -6.64 -10.54 -10.74
C GLY A 847 -5.17 -10.64 -11.20
N THR A 848 -4.65 -11.84 -11.46
CA THR A 848 -3.26 -12.05 -11.91
C THR A 848 -3.04 -11.77 -13.39
N GLY A 849 -4.09 -11.86 -14.22
CA GLY A 849 -4.00 -11.71 -15.67
C GLY A 849 -3.23 -12.83 -16.37
N ASN A 850 -3.33 -14.09 -15.92
CA ASN A 850 -2.63 -15.23 -16.52
C ASN A 850 -2.89 -15.36 -18.05
N LEU A 851 -1.80 -15.48 -18.82
CA LEU A 851 -1.83 -15.44 -20.29
C LEU A 851 -2.39 -16.73 -20.92
N GLU A 852 -2.17 -17.89 -20.31
CA GLU A 852 -2.62 -19.17 -20.88
C GLU A 852 -4.13 -19.31 -20.82
N ILE A 853 -4.73 -18.92 -19.68
CA ILE A 853 -6.19 -18.88 -19.54
C ILE A 853 -6.78 -17.87 -20.53
N MET A 854 -6.17 -16.70 -20.70
CA MET A 854 -6.59 -15.71 -21.70
C MET A 854 -6.55 -16.26 -23.13
N ARG A 855 -5.52 -17.06 -23.48
CA ARG A 855 -5.44 -17.74 -24.80
C ARG A 855 -6.56 -18.74 -24.99
N LEU A 856 -6.88 -19.52 -23.94
CA LEU A 856 -8.00 -20.46 -23.96
C LEU A 856 -9.34 -19.74 -24.11
N VAL A 857 -9.58 -18.68 -23.34
CA VAL A 857 -10.77 -17.81 -23.47
C VAL A 857 -10.88 -17.26 -24.89
N ARG A 858 -9.78 -16.75 -25.47
CA ARG A 858 -9.77 -16.23 -26.84
C ARG A 858 -10.13 -17.30 -27.86
N HIS A 859 -9.62 -18.52 -27.67
CA HIS A 859 -9.96 -19.67 -28.51
C HIS A 859 -11.46 -20.00 -28.44
N LEU A 860 -12.02 -20.14 -27.23
CA LEU A 860 -13.42 -20.49 -27.03
C LEU A 860 -14.38 -19.40 -27.51
N ARG A 861 -14.00 -18.11 -27.37
CA ARG A 861 -14.76 -16.93 -27.83
C ARG A 861 -14.92 -16.85 -29.36
N ARG A 862 -14.03 -17.48 -30.14
CA ARG A 862 -14.10 -17.46 -31.61
C ARG A 862 -15.25 -18.30 -32.16
N ARG A 863 -15.78 -19.24 -31.39
CA ARG A 863 -16.91 -20.11 -31.77
C ARG A 863 -18.20 -19.29 -31.77
N VAL A 864 -18.57 -18.73 -32.92
CA VAL A 864 -19.80 -17.93 -33.10
C VAL A 864 -20.60 -18.45 -34.28
N GLY A 865 -21.93 -18.43 -34.14
CA GLY A 865 -22.88 -18.77 -35.20
C GLY A 865 -23.44 -20.18 -35.09
N VAL A 866 -24.73 -20.31 -35.41
CA VAL A 866 -25.50 -21.56 -35.33
C VAL A 866 -24.95 -22.63 -36.29
N SER A 867 -24.46 -22.22 -37.46
CA SER A 867 -23.91 -23.11 -38.49
C SER A 867 -22.58 -23.76 -38.09
N ASN A 868 -21.78 -23.09 -37.24
CA ASN A 868 -20.45 -23.57 -36.83
C ASN A 868 -20.47 -24.30 -35.48
N SER A 869 -21.38 -23.93 -34.57
CA SER A 869 -21.49 -24.58 -33.25
C SER A 869 -22.87 -24.36 -32.62
N PRO A 870 -23.86 -25.24 -32.88
CA PRO A 870 -25.23 -25.08 -32.35
C PRO A 870 -25.32 -25.23 -30.82
N VAL A 871 -24.24 -25.69 -30.19
CA VAL A 871 -24.15 -25.96 -28.75
C VAL A 871 -23.77 -24.71 -27.94
N VAL A 872 -23.14 -23.72 -28.58
CA VAL A 872 -22.67 -22.51 -27.89
C VAL A 872 -23.82 -21.51 -27.80
N THR A 873 -24.28 -21.29 -26.56
CA THR A 873 -25.42 -20.43 -26.23
C THR A 873 -24.98 -19.07 -25.68
N TYR A 874 -25.95 -18.17 -25.46
CA TYR A 874 -25.74 -16.90 -24.74
C TYR A 874 -25.00 -17.12 -23.42
N GLY A 875 -25.45 -18.08 -22.62
CA GLY A 875 -24.86 -18.41 -21.33
C GLY A 875 -23.43 -18.95 -21.40
N SER A 876 -23.06 -19.62 -22.50
CA SER A 876 -21.67 -20.06 -22.72
C SER A 876 -20.75 -18.86 -22.92
N HIS A 877 -21.16 -17.89 -23.74
CA HIS A 877 -20.43 -16.62 -23.89
C HIS A 877 -20.37 -15.82 -22.58
N LEU A 878 -21.46 -15.80 -21.81
CA LEU A 878 -21.50 -15.18 -20.48
C LEU A 878 -20.42 -15.77 -19.56
N ALA A 879 -20.32 -17.10 -19.47
CA ALA A 879 -19.31 -17.76 -18.65
C ALA A 879 -17.87 -17.47 -19.12
N ILE A 880 -17.63 -17.50 -20.44
CA ILE A 880 -16.32 -17.18 -21.02
C ILE A 880 -15.91 -15.72 -20.73
N HIS A 881 -16.85 -14.78 -20.79
CA HIS A 881 -16.59 -13.36 -20.51
C HIS A 881 -16.45 -13.08 -19.01
N MET A 882 -17.19 -13.79 -18.15
CA MET A 882 -16.96 -13.76 -16.70
C MET A 882 -15.57 -14.29 -16.36
N ALA A 883 -15.13 -15.40 -16.96
CA ALA A 883 -13.77 -15.92 -16.79
C ALA A 883 -12.70 -14.87 -17.18
N LEU A 884 -12.87 -14.22 -18.34
CA LEU A 884 -11.98 -13.14 -18.76
C LEU A 884 -11.97 -11.96 -17.78
N GLY A 885 -13.14 -11.56 -17.30
CA GLY A 885 -13.30 -10.49 -16.32
C GLY A 885 -12.63 -10.79 -14.98
N LEU A 886 -12.75 -12.02 -14.48
CA LEU A 886 -12.10 -12.49 -13.25
C LEU A 886 -10.56 -12.42 -13.34
N LEU A 887 -9.98 -12.77 -14.49
CA LEU A 887 -8.52 -12.67 -14.68
C LEU A 887 -7.99 -11.25 -14.48
N PHE A 888 -8.77 -10.24 -14.88
CA PHE A 888 -8.42 -8.82 -14.82
C PHE A 888 -9.34 -8.04 -13.88
N LEU A 889 -9.74 -8.63 -12.76
CA LEU A 889 -10.70 -8.07 -11.81
C LEU A 889 -10.29 -6.68 -11.30
N GLY A 890 -11.02 -5.64 -11.70
CA GLY A 890 -10.70 -4.22 -11.47
C GLY A 890 -9.31 -3.83 -11.98
N GLY A 891 -8.98 -4.21 -13.21
CA GLY A 891 -7.63 -4.13 -13.78
C GLY A 891 -6.63 -5.09 -13.13
N GLY A 892 -7.07 -5.96 -12.22
CA GLY A 892 -6.21 -6.78 -11.37
C GLY A 892 -5.70 -6.07 -10.12
N ARG A 893 -6.35 -4.97 -9.71
CA ARG A 893 -6.22 -4.41 -8.36
C ARG A 893 -6.87 -5.30 -7.30
N TYR A 894 -7.88 -6.05 -7.70
CA TYR A 894 -8.67 -6.86 -6.79
C TYR A 894 -8.51 -8.35 -7.10
N THR A 895 -8.86 -9.15 -6.12
CA THR A 895 -8.93 -10.61 -6.22
C THR A 895 -10.11 -11.12 -5.39
N LEU A 896 -10.35 -12.42 -5.40
CA LEU A 896 -11.46 -13.05 -4.68
C LEU A 896 -11.00 -13.56 -3.32
N SER A 897 -11.87 -13.58 -2.32
CA SER A 897 -11.59 -14.27 -1.06
C SER A 897 -12.35 -15.58 -0.90
N ASN A 898 -11.81 -16.44 -0.06
CA ASN A 898 -12.35 -17.75 0.27
C ASN A 898 -13.04 -17.77 1.65
N SER A 899 -13.45 -16.60 2.15
CA SER A 899 -14.27 -16.51 3.37
C SER A 899 -15.59 -17.28 3.15
N PRO A 900 -16.21 -17.87 4.20
CA PRO A 900 -17.48 -18.61 4.05
C PRO A 900 -18.58 -17.78 3.36
N SER A 901 -18.62 -16.50 3.70
CA SER A 901 -19.53 -15.49 3.17
C SER A 901 -19.24 -15.19 1.69
N SER A 902 -17.96 -15.08 1.33
CA SER A 902 -17.51 -14.91 -0.05
C SER A 902 -17.80 -16.16 -0.90
N VAL A 903 -17.54 -17.35 -0.38
CA VAL A 903 -17.82 -18.63 -1.06
C VAL A 903 -19.31 -18.76 -1.36
N ALA A 904 -20.19 -18.40 -0.41
CA ALA A 904 -21.63 -18.40 -0.65
C ALA A 904 -22.05 -17.43 -1.77
N ALA A 905 -21.47 -16.22 -1.80
CA ALA A 905 -21.70 -15.23 -2.86
C ALA A 905 -21.17 -15.72 -4.23
N LEU A 906 -20.02 -16.39 -4.27
CA LEU A 906 -19.45 -16.99 -5.48
C LEU A 906 -20.31 -18.13 -6.02
N ILE A 907 -20.89 -18.97 -5.16
CA ILE A 907 -21.84 -20.01 -5.56
C ILE A 907 -23.10 -19.40 -6.18
N CYS A 908 -23.59 -18.29 -5.62
CA CYS A 908 -24.72 -17.55 -6.19
C CYS A 908 -24.36 -16.96 -7.56
N ALA A 909 -23.18 -16.36 -7.71
CA ALA A 909 -22.74 -15.73 -8.96
C ALA A 909 -22.37 -16.74 -10.06
N PHE A 910 -21.76 -17.87 -9.69
CA PHE A 910 -21.23 -18.87 -10.62
C PHE A 910 -22.02 -20.18 -10.63
N TYR A 911 -23.31 -20.12 -10.29
CA TYR A 911 -24.20 -21.27 -10.35
C TYR A 911 -24.09 -21.98 -11.72
N PRO A 912 -23.80 -23.30 -11.75
CA PRO A 912 -23.32 -24.04 -12.93
C PRO A 912 -24.39 -24.38 -13.98
N LYS A 913 -25.47 -23.59 -14.04
CA LYS A 913 -26.44 -23.57 -15.15
C LYS A 913 -26.57 -22.18 -15.72
N PHE A 914 -26.09 -22.01 -16.96
CA PHE A 914 -26.13 -20.74 -17.66
C PHE A 914 -27.38 -20.60 -18.54
N PRO A 915 -27.87 -19.37 -18.79
CA PRO A 915 -29.06 -19.14 -19.61
C PRO A 915 -28.89 -19.59 -21.06
N THR A 916 -29.95 -20.11 -21.66
CA THR A 916 -29.94 -20.51 -23.07
C THR A 916 -29.95 -19.31 -24.03
N HIS A 917 -30.77 -18.31 -23.72
CA HIS A 917 -30.87 -17.03 -24.43
C HIS A 917 -30.89 -15.84 -23.46
N SER A 918 -30.85 -14.61 -23.96
CA SER A 918 -30.66 -13.40 -23.13
C SER A 918 -31.76 -13.17 -22.07
N ASN A 919 -33.01 -13.58 -22.31
CA ASN A 919 -34.10 -13.45 -21.33
C ASN A 919 -34.41 -14.71 -20.50
N ASP A 920 -33.60 -15.76 -20.60
CA ASP A 920 -33.85 -17.00 -19.87
C ASP A 920 -33.45 -16.82 -18.39
N ASN A 921 -34.41 -16.91 -17.49
CA ASN A 921 -34.21 -16.88 -16.03
C ASN A 921 -34.73 -18.14 -15.34
N ARG A 922 -35.08 -19.19 -16.11
CA ARG A 922 -35.83 -20.34 -15.61
C ARG A 922 -35.16 -21.04 -14.44
N TYR A 923 -33.87 -21.31 -14.59
CA TYR A 923 -33.09 -22.03 -13.58
C TYR A 923 -32.35 -21.10 -12.61
N HIS A 924 -32.12 -19.84 -13.00
CA HIS A 924 -31.31 -18.91 -12.23
C HIS A 924 -31.57 -17.48 -12.69
N LEU A 925 -31.85 -16.58 -11.74
CA LEU A 925 -32.04 -15.17 -12.02
C LEU A 925 -30.70 -14.52 -12.42
N GLN A 926 -30.63 -13.94 -13.61
CA GLN A 926 -29.38 -13.39 -14.15
C GLN A 926 -28.77 -12.25 -13.32
N ALA A 927 -29.56 -11.52 -12.52
CA ALA A 927 -29.06 -10.49 -11.61
C ALA A 927 -28.04 -11.03 -10.60
N PHE A 928 -28.18 -12.29 -10.17
CA PHE A 928 -27.29 -12.93 -9.20
C PHE A 928 -25.87 -13.12 -9.71
N ARG A 929 -25.66 -13.09 -11.05
CA ARG A 929 -24.34 -13.15 -11.68
C ARG A 929 -23.40 -12.01 -11.25
N HIS A 930 -23.92 -10.93 -10.69
CA HIS A 930 -23.13 -9.80 -10.19
C HIS A 930 -22.76 -9.89 -8.70
N LEU A 931 -23.22 -10.93 -7.98
CA LEU A 931 -22.93 -11.10 -6.56
C LEU A 931 -21.47 -11.48 -6.27
N TYR A 932 -20.68 -11.79 -7.30
CA TYR A 932 -19.22 -11.99 -7.14
C TYR A 932 -18.55 -10.78 -6.48
N VAL A 933 -19.11 -9.56 -6.66
CA VAL A 933 -18.59 -8.31 -6.07
C VAL A 933 -18.50 -8.39 -4.55
N LEU A 934 -19.40 -9.15 -3.91
CA LEU A 934 -19.40 -9.37 -2.46
C LEU A 934 -18.25 -10.25 -1.97
N ALA A 935 -17.58 -10.97 -2.88
CA ALA A 935 -16.41 -11.80 -2.61
C ALA A 935 -15.09 -11.11 -2.99
N VAL A 936 -15.15 -9.86 -3.48
CA VAL A 936 -13.98 -9.12 -3.97
C VAL A 936 -13.26 -8.40 -2.84
N GLU A 937 -11.95 -8.63 -2.74
CA GLU A 937 -11.07 -7.99 -1.76
C GLU A 937 -9.86 -7.32 -2.42
N PRO A 938 -9.44 -6.14 -1.94
CA PRO A 938 -8.20 -5.51 -2.37
C PRO A 938 -7.00 -6.15 -1.67
N ARG A 939 -6.20 -6.91 -2.42
CA ARG A 939 -4.95 -7.52 -1.92
C ARG A 939 -3.70 -7.11 -2.71
N LEU A 940 -3.81 -6.09 -3.55
CA LEU A 940 -2.69 -5.58 -4.33
C LEU A 940 -1.83 -4.62 -3.50
N ILE A 941 -0.55 -4.96 -3.33
CA ILE A 941 0.45 -4.05 -2.76
C ILE A 941 1.14 -3.31 -3.89
N ILE A 942 1.23 -1.98 -3.77
CA ILE A 942 1.82 -1.09 -4.76
C ILE A 942 2.99 -0.32 -4.10
N PRO A 943 4.25 -0.66 -4.42
CA PRO A 943 5.40 0.10 -3.94
C PRO A 943 5.45 1.46 -4.62
N LYS A 944 5.57 2.52 -3.82
CA LYS A 944 5.65 3.91 -4.30
C LYS A 944 6.90 4.57 -3.77
N GLU A 945 7.70 5.13 -4.67
CA GLU A 945 8.94 5.80 -4.30
C GLU A 945 8.66 7.24 -3.85
N ILE A 946 9.12 7.61 -2.66
CA ILE A 946 8.77 8.89 -2.00
C ILE A 946 9.29 10.10 -2.77
N HIS A 947 10.58 10.10 -3.12
CA HIS A 947 11.22 11.28 -3.74
C HIS A 947 10.72 11.55 -5.16
N ALA A 948 10.41 10.49 -5.91
CA ALA A 948 9.85 10.60 -7.26
C ALA A 948 8.32 10.71 -7.26
N ASN A 949 7.65 10.29 -6.17
CA ASN A 949 6.21 10.13 -6.08
C ASN A 949 5.63 9.16 -7.14
N GLU A 950 6.45 8.26 -7.68
CA GLU A 950 6.12 7.34 -8.77
C GLU A 950 6.01 5.89 -8.27
N ILE A 951 5.20 5.08 -8.95
CA ILE A 951 5.06 3.65 -8.66
C ILE A 951 6.31 2.92 -9.17
N CYS A 952 6.84 1.99 -8.37
CA CYS A 952 8.04 1.24 -8.71
C CYS A 952 7.88 -0.27 -8.51
N TYR A 953 8.83 -1.04 -9.03
CA TYR A 953 8.94 -2.46 -8.68
C TYR A 953 9.74 -2.62 -7.39
N ALA A 954 9.31 -3.52 -6.52
CA ALA A 954 10.09 -3.94 -5.36
C ALA A 954 9.78 -5.40 -5.04
N ASN A 955 10.75 -6.13 -4.51
CA ASN A 955 10.53 -7.49 -4.03
C ASN A 955 9.82 -7.46 -2.67
N LEU A 956 8.74 -8.25 -2.58
CA LEU A 956 7.95 -8.44 -1.38
C LEU A 956 8.22 -9.84 -0.86
N ARG A 957 8.56 -9.95 0.42
CA ARG A 957 8.71 -11.21 1.13
C ARG A 957 7.51 -11.40 2.05
N VAL A 958 6.84 -12.54 1.90
CA VAL A 958 5.62 -12.87 2.62
C VAL A 958 5.83 -14.19 3.37
N VAL A 959 5.52 -14.20 4.67
CA VAL A 959 5.65 -15.39 5.53
C VAL A 959 4.25 -15.85 5.93
N LYS A 960 3.89 -17.08 5.54
CA LYS A 960 2.63 -17.74 5.96
C LYS A 960 2.70 -18.14 7.44
N LEU A 961 1.55 -18.35 8.09
CA LEU A 961 1.48 -18.86 9.47
C LEU A 961 2.19 -20.22 9.64
N ASN A 962 2.30 -21.01 8.57
CA ASN A 962 3.01 -22.29 8.55
C ASN A 962 4.54 -22.15 8.52
N GLY A 963 5.07 -20.92 8.47
CA GLY A 963 6.51 -20.63 8.37
C GLY A 963 7.09 -20.68 6.94
N ILE A 964 6.26 -20.99 5.93
CA ILE A 964 6.67 -20.96 4.52
C ILE A 964 6.84 -19.51 4.06
N GLU A 965 7.99 -19.21 3.47
CA GLU A 965 8.31 -17.91 2.91
C GLU A 965 8.10 -17.91 1.38
N MET A 966 7.53 -16.83 0.86
CA MET A 966 7.30 -16.62 -0.56
C MET A 966 7.76 -15.23 -0.98
N ASN A 967 8.39 -15.15 -2.15
CA ASN A 967 8.82 -13.90 -2.74
C ASN A 967 7.89 -13.52 -3.89
N ILE A 968 7.31 -12.33 -3.81
CA ILE A 968 6.37 -11.78 -4.78
C ILE A 968 6.96 -10.49 -5.34
N LYS A 969 6.94 -10.32 -6.66
CA LYS A 969 7.35 -9.06 -7.27
C LYS A 969 6.20 -8.04 -7.17
N GLY A 970 6.43 -6.94 -6.45
CA GLY A 970 5.52 -5.80 -6.35
C GLY A 970 5.61 -4.90 -7.60
N PRO A 971 4.51 -4.30 -8.09
CA PRO A 971 3.14 -4.41 -7.59
C PRO A 971 2.53 -5.80 -7.81
N GLY A 972 2.10 -6.44 -6.72
CA GLY A 972 1.73 -7.85 -6.69
C GLY A 972 0.62 -8.14 -5.70
N ILE A 973 -0.19 -9.15 -6.00
CA ILE A 973 -1.30 -9.58 -5.15
C ILE A 973 -0.73 -10.49 -4.06
N VAL A 974 -0.99 -10.17 -2.80
CA VAL A 974 -0.62 -11.05 -1.68
C VAL A 974 -1.72 -12.09 -1.42
N PRO A 975 -1.38 -13.27 -0.87
CA PRO A 975 -2.37 -14.24 -0.38
C PRO A 975 -3.31 -13.66 0.67
N ASP A 976 -4.34 -14.43 1.06
CA ASP A 976 -5.27 -14.03 2.12
C ASP A 976 -4.52 -13.65 3.41
N LEU A 977 -4.83 -12.46 3.93
CA LEU A 977 -4.22 -11.87 5.13
C LEU A 977 -4.37 -12.79 6.35
N ASN A 978 -5.47 -13.55 6.44
CA ASN A 978 -5.68 -14.48 7.55
C ASN A 978 -4.63 -15.60 7.60
N THR A 979 -4.03 -15.94 6.46
CA THR A 979 -3.01 -17.00 6.35
C THR A 979 -1.59 -16.51 6.58
N LEU A 980 -1.39 -15.20 6.71
CA LEU A 980 -0.08 -14.56 6.79
C LEU A 980 0.31 -14.20 8.23
N ALA A 981 1.61 -14.25 8.49
CA ALA A 981 2.25 -13.85 9.75
C ALA A 981 3.01 -12.53 9.61
N LYS A 982 3.70 -12.35 8.47
CA LYS A 982 4.58 -11.20 8.20
C LYS A 982 4.58 -10.87 6.71
N VAL A 983 4.50 -9.59 6.39
CA VAL A 983 4.63 -9.05 5.03
C VAL A 983 5.69 -7.96 5.07
N SER A 984 6.70 -8.06 4.21
CA SER A 984 7.76 -7.06 4.16
C SER A 984 8.17 -6.74 2.73
N VAL A 985 8.47 -5.47 2.46
CA VAL A 985 9.28 -5.10 1.30
C VAL A 985 10.71 -5.47 1.65
N ASP A 986 11.29 -6.45 0.96
CA ASP A 986 12.66 -6.92 1.21
C ASP A 986 13.39 -6.96 -0.13
N ASP A 987 14.16 -5.91 -0.40
CA ASP A 987 14.83 -5.70 -1.67
C ASP A 987 16.24 -5.13 -1.44
N GLU A 988 17.18 -5.48 -2.32
CA GLU A 988 18.54 -4.93 -2.28
C GLU A 988 18.60 -3.45 -2.66
N ARG A 989 17.59 -2.93 -3.38
CA ARG A 989 17.57 -1.57 -3.93
C ARG A 989 16.75 -0.59 -3.10
N TYR A 990 15.85 -1.09 -2.29
CA TYR A 990 14.95 -0.30 -1.45
C TYR A 990 15.22 -0.61 0.03
N TRP A 991 14.82 0.29 0.90
CA TRP A 991 14.88 0.05 2.35
C TRP A 991 13.71 -0.85 2.78
N PRO A 992 13.93 -1.78 3.73
CA PRO A 992 12.90 -2.73 4.09
C PRO A 992 11.80 -2.08 4.93
N VAL A 993 10.56 -2.40 4.59
CA VAL A 993 9.36 -2.00 5.34
C VAL A 993 8.68 -3.27 5.81
N VAL A 994 8.43 -3.39 7.12
CA VAL A 994 7.98 -4.64 7.73
C VAL A 994 6.62 -4.46 8.41
N PHE A 995 5.69 -5.37 8.10
CA PHE A 995 4.40 -5.52 8.74
C PHE A 995 4.31 -6.88 9.43
N GLU A 996 4.08 -6.88 10.74
CA GLU A 996 3.98 -8.09 11.57
C GLU A 996 2.63 -8.16 12.26
N ARG A 997 2.04 -9.37 12.31
CA ARG A 997 0.69 -9.58 12.85
C ARG A 997 0.52 -9.12 14.30
N SER A 998 1.59 -9.16 15.10
CA SER A 998 1.59 -8.77 16.52
C SER A 998 1.77 -7.27 16.76
N ARG A 999 2.14 -6.47 15.74
CA ARG A 999 2.55 -5.07 15.90
C ARG A 999 1.67 -4.11 15.10
N ASN A 1000 1.82 -4.10 13.78
CA ASN A 1000 1.29 -3.07 12.88
C ASN A 1000 0.39 -3.66 11.78
N TRP A 1001 -0.29 -4.77 12.06
CA TRP A 1001 -1.13 -5.46 11.07
C TRP A 1001 -2.35 -4.64 10.63
N GLU A 1002 -2.98 -3.93 11.56
CA GLU A 1002 -4.14 -3.07 11.28
C GLU A 1002 -3.80 -1.99 10.24
N LEU A 1003 -2.57 -1.48 10.24
CA LEU A 1003 -2.10 -0.53 9.23
C LEU A 1003 -2.09 -1.17 7.84
N LEU A 1004 -1.64 -2.43 7.72
CA LEU A 1004 -1.61 -3.13 6.43
C LEU A 1004 -3.03 -3.34 5.89
N GLU A 1005 -3.95 -3.81 6.74
CA GLU A 1005 -5.36 -4.00 6.37
C GLU A 1005 -6.00 -2.70 5.86
N LYS A 1006 -5.72 -1.59 6.55
CA LYS A 1006 -6.18 -0.26 6.12
C LYS A 1006 -5.55 0.19 4.81
N ILE A 1007 -4.22 0.10 4.67
CA ILE A 1007 -3.52 0.46 3.44
C ILE A 1007 -4.13 -0.28 2.25
N LEU A 1008 -4.35 -1.59 2.39
CA LEU A 1008 -4.96 -2.43 1.36
C LEU A 1008 -6.41 -2.01 1.07
N SER A 1009 -7.20 -1.68 2.08
CA SER A 1009 -8.59 -1.25 1.91
C SER A 1009 -8.74 0.04 1.10
N THR A 1010 -7.86 1.03 1.31
CA THR A 1010 -7.97 2.36 0.70
C THR A 1010 -7.24 2.45 -0.64
N THR A 1011 -5.91 2.33 -0.64
CA THR A 1011 -5.09 2.70 -1.82
C THR A 1011 -4.13 1.61 -2.30
N GLY A 1012 -3.71 0.73 -1.40
CA GLY A 1012 -2.68 -0.29 -1.63
C GLY A 1012 -1.25 0.25 -1.68
N TYR A 1013 -1.02 1.56 -1.47
CA TYR A 1013 0.32 2.16 -1.60
C TYR A 1013 1.17 1.96 -0.35
N ILE A 1014 2.34 1.37 -0.55
CA ILE A 1014 3.41 1.31 0.46
C ILE A 1014 4.53 2.23 0.01
N GLU A 1015 4.79 3.26 0.82
CA GLU A 1015 5.89 4.19 0.59
C GLU A 1015 7.21 3.46 0.82
N VAL A 1016 8.11 3.50 -0.16
CA VAL A 1016 9.44 2.88 -0.10
C VAL A 1016 10.52 3.90 -0.42
N LYS A 1017 11.64 3.82 0.29
CA LYS A 1017 12.81 4.66 0.02
C LYS A 1017 13.87 3.87 -0.75
N GLN A 1018 14.33 4.42 -1.86
CA GLN A 1018 15.46 3.86 -2.61
C GLN A 1018 16.76 4.00 -1.82
N ARG A 1019 17.59 2.95 -1.81
CA ARG A 1019 18.95 3.00 -1.26
C ARG A 1019 19.84 3.84 -2.16
N ALA A 1020 20.71 4.66 -1.56
CA ALA A 1020 21.66 5.44 -2.35
C ALA A 1020 22.59 4.49 -3.15
N GLY A 1021 22.94 4.91 -4.37
CA GLY A 1021 23.77 4.12 -5.29
C GLY A 1021 23.07 2.96 -6.00
N CYS A 1022 21.77 2.77 -5.76
CA CYS A 1022 20.94 1.83 -6.50
C CYS A 1022 20.01 2.57 -7.45
N LEU A 1023 19.83 2.06 -8.67
CA LEU A 1023 18.83 2.58 -9.61
C LEU A 1023 17.52 1.80 -9.50
N SER A 1024 16.41 2.42 -9.89
CA SER A 1024 15.10 1.73 -9.92
C SER A 1024 15.12 0.60 -10.95
N TYR A 1025 14.25 -0.39 -10.79
CA TYR A 1025 14.13 -1.48 -11.78
C TYR A 1025 13.67 -1.01 -13.16
N LEU A 1026 13.05 0.17 -13.26
CA LEU A 1026 12.69 0.79 -14.54
C LEU A 1026 13.94 1.31 -15.27
N ALA A 1027 14.88 1.91 -14.54
CA ALA A 1027 16.12 2.44 -15.11
C ALA A 1027 17.20 1.37 -15.32
N ASP A 1028 17.25 0.35 -14.46
CA ASP A 1028 18.18 -0.77 -14.55
C ASP A 1028 17.49 -2.10 -14.20
N LYS A 1029 16.86 -2.76 -15.18
CA LYS A 1029 16.07 -3.98 -14.98
C LYS A 1029 16.84 -5.09 -14.26
N PHE A 1030 18.12 -5.27 -14.59
CA PHE A 1030 18.94 -6.36 -14.07
C PHE A 1030 19.88 -5.93 -12.94
N GLY A 1031 20.11 -4.63 -12.76
CA GLY A 1031 20.97 -4.12 -11.69
C GLY A 1031 22.45 -4.13 -12.04
N TYR A 1032 22.81 -4.36 -13.31
CA TYR A 1032 24.20 -4.49 -13.74
C TYR A 1032 25.00 -3.21 -13.51
N ARG A 1033 24.38 -2.03 -13.61
CA ARG A 1033 25.08 -0.76 -13.37
C ARG A 1033 25.41 -0.59 -11.89
N SER A 1034 24.47 -0.91 -11.01
CA SER A 1034 24.68 -0.88 -9.57
C SER A 1034 25.64 -1.97 -9.09
N GLN A 1035 25.58 -3.18 -9.66
CA GLN A 1035 26.51 -4.26 -9.36
C GLN A 1035 27.94 -3.93 -9.82
N LEU A 1036 28.10 -3.39 -11.04
CA LEU A 1036 29.39 -2.92 -11.54
C LEU A 1036 30.02 -1.90 -10.58
N ALA A 1037 29.20 -0.98 -10.05
CA ALA A 1037 29.68 0.01 -9.10
C ALA A 1037 30.18 -0.62 -7.78
N ARG A 1038 29.47 -1.64 -7.27
CA ARG A 1038 29.88 -2.38 -6.07
C ARG A 1038 31.17 -3.19 -6.27
N THR A 1039 31.36 -3.82 -7.42
CA THR A 1039 32.60 -4.59 -7.70
C THR A 1039 33.86 -3.75 -7.58
N LEU A 1040 33.79 -2.46 -7.96
CA LEU A 1040 34.94 -1.57 -7.85
C LEU A 1040 35.30 -1.36 -6.37
N THR A 1041 34.33 -1.11 -5.48
CA THR A 1041 34.54 -0.95 -4.02
C THR A 1041 35.18 -2.14 -3.30
N HIS A 1042 35.09 -3.36 -3.85
CA HIS A 1042 35.64 -4.57 -3.22
C HIS A 1042 37.06 -4.92 -3.67
N SER A 1043 37.61 -4.24 -4.68
CA SER A 1043 38.96 -4.49 -5.16
C SER A 1043 40.00 -3.77 -4.28
N GLU A 1044 40.73 -4.52 -3.46
CA GLU A 1044 41.87 -3.99 -2.67
C GLU A 1044 43.17 -3.87 -3.48
N VAL A 1045 43.20 -4.44 -4.69
CA VAL A 1045 44.44 -4.65 -5.47
C VAL A 1045 44.68 -3.55 -6.50
N VAL A 1046 43.63 -2.87 -6.98
CA VAL A 1046 43.76 -1.86 -8.04
C VAL A 1046 43.51 -0.46 -7.46
N PRO A 1047 44.49 0.45 -7.50
CA PRO A 1047 44.24 1.85 -7.20
C PRO A 1047 43.32 2.41 -8.30
N TRP A 1048 42.03 2.58 -7.97
CA TRP A 1048 41.05 3.10 -8.91
C TRP A 1048 40.85 4.61 -8.70
N ASP A 1049 40.78 5.35 -9.81
CA ASP A 1049 40.40 6.77 -9.86
C ASP A 1049 39.04 6.90 -10.55
N PRO A 1050 37.92 7.04 -9.79
CA PRO A 1050 36.59 7.02 -10.39
C PRO A 1050 36.36 8.32 -11.15
N SER A 1051 35.86 8.21 -12.38
CA SER A 1051 35.40 9.40 -13.10
C SER A 1051 34.07 9.90 -12.54
N ALA A 1052 33.86 11.22 -12.51
CA ALA A 1052 32.58 11.83 -12.13
C ALA A 1052 31.40 11.32 -12.97
N ALA A 1053 31.68 10.97 -14.24
CA ALA A 1053 30.70 10.37 -15.14
C ALA A 1053 30.23 9.00 -14.63
N SER A 1054 31.13 8.19 -14.07
CA SER A 1054 30.79 6.87 -13.51
C SER A 1054 29.80 7.02 -12.37
N ILE A 1055 30.00 7.97 -11.45
CA ILE A 1055 29.08 8.23 -10.33
C ILE A 1055 27.68 8.61 -10.83
N ALA A 1056 27.61 9.50 -11.84
CA ALA A 1056 26.34 9.94 -12.42
C ALA A 1056 25.52 8.79 -13.06
N THR A 1057 26.16 7.69 -13.47
CA THR A 1057 25.47 6.58 -14.13
C THR A 1057 24.63 5.72 -13.19
N PHE A 1058 24.93 5.66 -11.89
CA PHE A 1058 24.24 4.78 -10.93
C PHE A 1058 23.58 5.51 -9.76
N THR A 1059 23.77 6.83 -9.62
CA THR A 1059 23.02 7.66 -8.65
C THR A 1059 21.79 8.30 -9.28
N SER A 1060 20.64 8.20 -8.61
CA SER A 1060 19.39 8.91 -8.92
C SER A 1060 19.30 10.28 -8.20
N ASP A 1061 20.12 10.51 -7.16
CA ASP A 1061 20.06 11.70 -6.34
C ASP A 1061 20.53 12.96 -7.09
N LYS A 1062 19.65 13.97 -7.16
CA LYS A 1062 19.91 15.26 -7.80
C LYS A 1062 21.05 16.00 -7.13
N ALA A 1063 21.15 15.97 -5.80
CA ALA A 1063 22.18 16.70 -5.05
C ALA A 1063 23.59 16.17 -5.41
N ILE A 1064 23.75 14.85 -5.49
CA ILE A 1064 25.01 14.21 -5.83
C ILE A 1064 25.37 14.44 -7.30
N ARG A 1065 24.40 14.36 -8.21
CA ARG A 1065 24.63 14.69 -9.63
C ARG A 1065 25.11 16.13 -9.80
N LEU A 1066 24.50 17.07 -9.06
CA LEU A 1066 24.92 18.47 -9.06
C LEU A 1066 26.32 18.64 -8.42
N PHE A 1067 26.61 17.94 -7.33
CA PHE A 1067 27.92 17.94 -6.69
C PHE A 1067 29.02 17.44 -7.66
N CYS A 1068 28.81 16.29 -8.30
CA CYS A 1068 29.72 15.75 -9.31
C CYS A 1068 29.91 16.71 -10.49
N ARG A 1069 28.84 17.35 -10.96
CA ARG A 1069 28.91 18.31 -12.08
C ARG A 1069 29.70 19.56 -11.72
N ASN A 1070 29.46 20.13 -10.54
CA ASN A 1070 30.00 21.44 -10.18
C ASN A 1070 31.40 21.35 -9.54
N PHE A 1071 31.69 20.33 -8.73
CA PHE A 1071 32.94 20.22 -7.97
C PHE A 1071 33.96 19.23 -8.56
N ILE A 1072 33.50 18.12 -9.17
CA ILE A 1072 34.41 17.05 -9.64
C ILE A 1072 34.71 17.18 -11.14
N LYS A 1073 33.69 17.36 -11.98
CA LYS A 1073 33.84 17.35 -13.45
C LYS A 1073 34.53 18.60 -14.00
N GLY A 1074 34.42 19.73 -13.30
CA GLY A 1074 34.87 21.05 -13.78
C GLY A 1074 34.01 21.56 -14.94
N GLY A 1075 33.85 22.88 -15.06
CA GLY A 1075 33.18 23.48 -16.22
C GLY A 1075 34.00 23.27 -17.50
N GLU A 1076 33.34 23.11 -18.65
CA GLU A 1076 33.97 22.95 -19.97
C GLU A 1076 34.84 24.16 -20.39
N GLU A 1077 34.79 25.27 -19.65
CA GLU A 1077 35.43 26.55 -19.99
C GLU A 1077 36.85 26.76 -19.39
N GLY A 1078 37.37 25.84 -18.59
CA GLY A 1078 38.64 26.01 -17.87
C GLY A 1078 39.82 25.18 -18.39
N LYS A 1079 40.37 25.49 -19.57
CA LYS A 1079 41.70 24.98 -20.01
C LYS A 1079 42.87 25.66 -19.28
N GLY A 1080 42.76 25.87 -17.97
CA GLY A 1080 43.86 26.32 -17.11
C GLY A 1080 44.59 25.14 -16.50
N GLU A 1081 45.91 25.23 -16.31
CA GLU A 1081 46.69 24.23 -15.57
C GLU A 1081 46.15 24.11 -14.13
N VAL A 1082 45.38 23.05 -13.88
CA VAL A 1082 44.90 22.70 -12.53
C VAL A 1082 46.11 22.42 -11.65
N SER A 1083 46.23 23.15 -10.54
CA SER A 1083 47.33 22.98 -9.58
C SER A 1083 47.42 21.52 -9.08
N PRO A 1084 48.63 21.00 -8.76
CA PRO A 1084 48.77 19.61 -8.30
C PRO A 1084 47.98 19.34 -7.01
N LEU A 1085 47.84 20.34 -6.13
CA LEU A 1085 47.04 20.26 -4.91
C LEU A 1085 45.54 20.12 -5.23
N GLU A 1086 45.02 20.91 -6.17
CA GLU A 1086 43.62 20.85 -6.59
C GLU A 1086 43.29 19.52 -7.27
N ARG A 1087 44.24 18.96 -8.04
CA ARG A 1087 44.11 17.62 -8.63
C ARG A 1087 44.00 16.53 -7.55
N ARG A 1088 44.86 16.58 -6.53
CA ARG A 1088 44.83 15.65 -5.39
C ARG A 1088 43.50 15.74 -4.62
N LEU A 1089 43.00 16.96 -4.40
CA LEU A 1089 41.73 17.20 -3.73
C LEU A 1089 40.54 16.66 -4.54
N LYS A 1090 40.51 16.90 -5.85
CA LYS A 1090 39.47 16.35 -6.75
C LYS A 1090 39.45 14.82 -6.74
N GLN A 1091 40.62 14.18 -6.77
CA GLN A 1091 40.74 12.72 -6.70
C GLN A 1091 40.24 12.16 -5.36
N ALA A 1092 40.65 12.78 -4.24
CA ALA A 1092 40.19 12.39 -2.91
C ALA A 1092 38.66 12.50 -2.78
N LEU A 1093 38.08 13.64 -3.22
CA LEU A 1093 36.64 13.85 -3.21
C LEU A 1093 35.90 12.86 -4.12
N SER A 1094 36.43 12.54 -5.30
CA SER A 1094 35.82 11.57 -6.21
C SER A 1094 35.76 10.17 -5.58
N LYS A 1095 36.87 9.71 -4.99
CA LYS A 1095 36.95 8.40 -4.33
C LYS A 1095 35.95 8.28 -3.18
N ILE A 1096 35.86 9.31 -2.34
CA ILE A 1096 34.98 9.33 -1.16
C ILE A 1096 33.54 9.43 -1.58
N THR A 1097 33.22 10.28 -2.56
CA THR A 1097 31.87 10.41 -3.09
C THR A 1097 31.40 9.08 -3.67
N TYR A 1098 32.27 8.38 -4.39
CA TYR A 1098 31.96 7.05 -4.91
C TYR A 1098 31.64 6.06 -3.78
N ASP A 1099 32.52 5.95 -2.76
CA ASP A 1099 32.30 5.05 -1.63
C ASP A 1099 31.04 5.41 -0.82
N ALA A 1100 30.81 6.71 -0.60
CA ALA A 1100 29.65 7.23 0.11
C ALA A 1100 28.33 6.94 -0.61
N VAL A 1101 28.31 7.02 -1.94
CA VAL A 1101 27.12 6.68 -2.74
C VAL A 1101 26.87 5.18 -2.71
N VAL A 1102 27.90 4.35 -2.91
CA VAL A 1102 27.75 2.89 -2.98
C VAL A 1102 27.33 2.28 -1.63
N LYS A 1103 27.82 2.82 -0.52
CA LYS A 1103 27.52 2.33 0.84
C LYS A 1103 26.36 3.07 1.54
N ASP A 1104 25.66 3.98 0.86
CA ASP A 1104 24.59 4.83 1.42
C ASP A 1104 25.01 5.60 2.69
N LYS A 1105 26.13 6.33 2.57
CA LYS A 1105 26.76 7.14 3.62
C LYS A 1105 26.97 8.60 3.18
N LEU A 1106 25.94 9.24 2.62
CA LEU A 1106 26.06 10.56 1.99
C LEU A 1106 26.63 11.66 2.90
N VAL A 1107 26.28 11.63 4.19
CA VAL A 1107 26.77 12.59 5.20
C VAL A 1107 28.30 12.55 5.38
N VAL A 1108 28.94 11.41 5.05
CA VAL A 1108 30.40 11.28 5.13
C VAL A 1108 31.11 12.29 4.20
N ILE A 1109 30.48 12.70 3.10
CA ILE A 1109 31.05 13.69 2.18
C ILE A 1109 31.28 15.03 2.91
N VAL A 1110 30.32 15.47 3.72
CA VAL A 1110 30.42 16.75 4.47
C VAL A 1110 31.51 16.67 5.54
N VAL A 1111 31.52 15.59 6.33
CA VAL A 1111 32.52 15.38 7.39
C VAL A 1111 33.92 15.27 6.78
N PHE A 1112 34.07 14.56 5.66
CA PHE A 1112 35.35 14.40 5.00
C PHE A 1112 35.88 15.69 4.37
N MET A 1113 35.00 16.50 3.74
CA MET A 1113 35.38 17.83 3.27
C MET A 1113 35.85 18.72 4.43
N ALA A 1114 35.18 18.66 5.58
CA ALA A 1114 35.60 19.39 6.77
C ALA A 1114 36.97 18.90 7.27
N LEU A 1115 37.22 17.59 7.31
CA LEU A 1115 38.52 17.03 7.70
C LEU A 1115 39.66 17.48 6.79
N ILE A 1116 39.48 17.41 5.46
CA ILE A 1116 40.50 17.92 4.52
C ILE A 1116 40.72 19.42 4.75
N LYS A 1117 39.64 20.19 4.90
CA LYS A 1117 39.74 21.64 5.18
C LYS A 1117 40.56 21.89 6.45
N MET A 1118 40.36 21.12 7.51
CA MET A 1118 41.14 21.23 8.75
C MET A 1118 42.64 20.95 8.54
N ILE A 1119 43.00 19.98 7.70
CA ILE A 1119 44.40 19.65 7.40
C ILE A 1119 45.05 20.75 6.55
N ILE A 1120 44.36 21.26 5.52
CA ILE A 1120 44.86 22.37 4.69
C ILE A 1120 44.99 23.67 5.51
N GLU A 1121 44.04 23.93 6.40
CA GLU A 1121 44.10 25.06 7.32
C GLU A 1121 45.25 24.93 8.31
N LEU A 1122 45.61 23.72 8.74
CA LEU A 1122 46.71 23.49 9.67
C LEU A 1122 48.06 24.00 9.13
N GLU A 1123 48.33 23.82 7.83
CA GLU A 1123 49.56 24.32 7.20
C GLU A 1123 49.64 25.86 7.15
N THR A 1124 48.49 26.54 7.14
CA THR A 1124 48.40 27.98 6.86
C THR A 1124 48.03 28.84 8.06
N SER A 1125 47.19 28.34 8.97
CA SER A 1125 46.80 28.98 10.24
C SER A 1125 46.30 27.93 11.24
N PRO A 1126 47.11 27.53 12.24
CA PRO A 1126 46.72 26.48 13.18
C PRO A 1126 45.55 26.92 14.07
N ASN A 1127 44.46 26.17 14.02
CA ASN A 1127 43.29 26.35 14.89
C ASN A 1127 43.12 25.12 15.80
N THR A 1128 43.22 25.33 17.12
CA THR A 1128 43.18 24.24 18.11
C THR A 1128 41.81 23.59 18.25
N LEU A 1129 40.72 24.31 18.00
CA LEU A 1129 39.36 23.77 18.02
C LEU A 1129 39.14 22.74 16.89
N ASN A 1130 39.78 22.93 15.73
CA ASN A 1130 39.74 21.98 14.63
C ASN A 1130 40.55 20.71 14.97
N ILE A 1131 41.69 20.86 15.66
CA ILE A 1131 42.50 19.73 16.11
C ILE A 1131 41.74 18.89 17.15
N TRP A 1132 41.01 19.52 18.07
CA TRP A 1132 40.13 18.80 19.01
C TRP A 1132 39.07 17.97 18.29
N GLN A 1133 38.45 18.52 17.24
CA GLN A 1133 37.49 17.77 16.42
C GLN A 1133 38.14 16.55 15.76
N PHE A 1134 39.32 16.70 15.16
CA PHE A 1134 40.07 15.58 14.58
C PHE A 1134 40.39 14.51 15.62
N LYS A 1135 40.87 14.92 16.80
CA LYS A 1135 41.24 14.01 17.91
C LYS A 1135 40.05 13.17 18.39
N ILE A 1136 38.86 13.75 18.47
CA ILE A 1136 37.63 13.03 18.83
C ILE A 1136 37.25 12.00 17.76
N ILE A 1137 37.27 12.40 16.47
CA ILE A 1137 36.98 11.49 15.35
C ILE A 1137 37.98 10.34 15.31
N ALA A 1138 39.29 10.64 15.43
CA ALA A 1138 40.34 9.64 15.44
C ALA A 1138 40.17 8.64 16.58
N ARG A 1139 39.88 9.13 17.80
CA ARG A 1139 39.62 8.26 18.96
C ARG A 1139 38.46 7.32 18.68
N GLN A 1140 37.34 7.84 18.20
CA GLN A 1140 36.15 7.03 17.91
C GLN A 1140 36.43 5.98 16.83
N VAL A 1141 37.07 6.36 15.73
CA VAL A 1141 37.29 5.48 14.57
C VAL A 1141 38.29 4.37 14.89
N LEU A 1142 39.34 4.68 15.64
CA LEU A 1142 40.40 3.72 15.97
C LEU A 1142 40.00 2.73 17.05
N THR A 1143 39.28 3.20 18.09
CA THR A 1143 38.90 2.37 19.25
C THR A 1143 37.70 1.48 19.00
N LYS A 1144 36.67 1.95 18.27
CA LYS A 1144 35.42 1.19 18.06
C LYS A 1144 35.38 0.51 16.69
N PRO A 1145 34.82 -0.71 16.56
CA PRO A 1145 34.58 -1.34 15.27
C PRO A 1145 33.30 -0.81 14.58
N GLY A 1146 33.24 -0.95 13.25
CA GLY A 1146 32.04 -0.66 12.45
C GLY A 1146 31.66 0.82 12.36
N ASN A 1147 32.61 1.67 11.96
CA ASN A 1147 32.39 3.11 11.78
C ASN A 1147 32.11 3.48 10.32
N LEU A 1148 31.50 4.66 10.13
CA LEU A 1148 31.20 5.23 8.82
C LEU A 1148 32.45 5.41 7.94
N LEU A 1149 33.55 5.93 8.53
CA LEU A 1149 34.87 6.08 7.89
C LEU A 1149 35.74 4.85 8.13
N SER A 1150 36.54 4.48 7.13
CA SER A 1150 37.53 3.40 7.29
C SER A 1150 38.68 3.84 8.17
N LYS A 1151 39.29 2.89 8.90
CA LYS A 1151 40.46 3.16 9.76
C LYS A 1151 41.64 3.68 8.94
N GLU A 1152 41.82 3.18 7.73
CA GLU A 1152 42.91 3.56 6.83
C GLU A 1152 42.86 5.04 6.42
N ILE A 1153 41.67 5.57 6.11
CA ILE A 1153 41.51 6.99 5.73
C ILE A 1153 41.92 7.90 6.90
N VAL A 1154 41.48 7.56 8.11
CA VAL A 1154 41.80 8.36 9.31
C VAL A 1154 43.28 8.24 9.68
N LEU A 1155 43.87 7.05 9.56
CA LEU A 1155 45.32 6.86 9.78
C LEU A 1155 46.15 7.62 8.74
N SER A 1156 45.75 7.63 7.47
CA SER A 1156 46.40 8.43 6.43
C SER A 1156 46.35 9.92 6.75
N MET A 1157 45.19 10.43 7.17
CA MET A 1157 45.04 11.82 7.59
C MET A 1157 45.85 12.15 8.84
N GLN A 1158 45.91 11.23 9.80
CA GLN A 1158 46.73 11.38 11.00
C GLN A 1158 48.21 11.47 10.64
N GLN A 1159 48.69 10.61 9.73
CA GLN A 1159 50.06 10.65 9.24
C GLN A 1159 50.38 11.94 8.49
N GLU A 1160 49.44 12.49 7.72
CA GLU A 1160 49.59 13.82 7.10
C GLU A 1160 49.74 14.92 8.17
N MET A 1161 48.90 14.92 9.21
CA MET A 1161 49.03 15.89 10.31
C MET A 1161 50.35 15.71 11.09
N GLU A 1162 50.76 14.47 11.37
CA GLU A 1162 52.04 14.16 12.01
C GLU A 1162 53.22 14.65 11.16
N SER A 1163 53.17 14.48 9.84
CA SER A 1163 54.21 15.00 8.95
C SER A 1163 54.32 16.53 9.00
N ILE A 1164 53.18 17.24 9.11
CA ILE A 1164 53.16 18.69 9.30
C ILE A 1164 53.79 19.06 10.65
N PHE A 1165 53.42 18.36 11.74
CA PHE A 1165 54.03 18.59 13.05
C PHE A 1165 55.53 18.30 13.08
N ASP A 1166 55.99 17.27 12.37
CA ASP A 1166 57.41 16.94 12.25
C ASP A 1166 58.20 18.05 11.54
N THR A 1167 57.60 18.71 10.54
CA THR A 1167 58.23 19.91 9.93
C THR A 1167 58.42 21.05 10.93
N TRP A 1168 57.53 21.17 11.92
CA TRP A 1168 57.62 22.18 12.97
C TRP A 1168 58.51 21.74 14.15
N GLY A 1169 58.71 20.44 14.34
CA GLY A 1169 59.39 19.86 15.51
C GLY A 1169 60.80 20.38 15.74
N GLY A 1170 61.55 20.70 14.67
CA GLY A 1170 62.89 21.30 14.79
C GLY A 1170 62.87 22.69 15.43
N ASN A 1171 61.85 23.50 15.13
CA ASN A 1171 61.72 24.88 15.63
C ASN A 1171 61.02 24.94 16.99
N LEU A 1172 60.13 24.00 17.30
CA LEU A 1172 59.31 24.00 18.52
C LEU A 1172 59.98 23.37 19.75
N LYS A 1173 61.05 22.57 19.58
CA LYS A 1173 61.62 21.76 20.66
C LYS A 1173 62.15 22.59 21.84
N GLY A 1174 62.81 23.72 21.58
CA GLY A 1174 63.28 24.64 22.63
C GLY A 1174 62.12 25.29 23.41
N PRO A 1175 61.20 26.01 22.73
CA PRO A 1175 60.04 26.63 23.37
C PRO A 1175 59.11 25.65 24.12
N LEU A 1176 58.96 24.42 23.63
CA LEU A 1176 58.19 23.38 24.33
C LEU A 1176 58.82 22.96 25.65
N ILE A 1177 60.16 22.86 25.71
CA ILE A 1177 60.87 22.53 26.94
C ILE A 1177 60.72 23.68 27.95
N GLU A 1178 60.86 24.93 27.51
CA GLU A 1178 60.63 26.11 28.34
C GLU A 1178 59.21 26.11 28.92
N PHE A 1179 58.19 25.94 28.06
CA PHE A 1179 56.79 25.88 28.47
C PHE A 1179 56.49 24.75 29.46
N LEU A 1180 57.02 23.54 29.24
CA LEU A 1180 56.82 22.39 30.14
C LEU A 1180 57.58 22.54 31.47
N SER A 1181 58.72 23.23 31.45
CA SER A 1181 59.52 23.51 32.66
C SER A 1181 58.96 24.66 33.50
N GLY A 1182 58.02 25.45 32.96
CA GLY A 1182 57.45 26.62 33.62
C GLY A 1182 58.45 27.77 33.80
N ALA A 1183 59.54 27.76 33.02
CA ALA A 1183 60.62 28.75 33.04
C ALA A 1183 60.25 30.05 32.32
#